data_AF-A0A0A9Y3Q1-F1
#
_entry.id   AF-A0A0A9Y3Q1-F1
#
_cell.length_a   1.000
_cell.length_b   1.000
_cell.length_c   1.000
_cell.angle_alpha   90.00
_cell.angle_beta   90.00
_cell.angle_gamma   90.00
#
_symmetry.space_group_name_H-M   'P 1'
#
loop_
_entity.id
_entity.type
_entity.pdbx_description
1 polymer ?
#
loop_
_entity_poly.entity_id
_entity_poly.type
_entity_poly.pdbx_seq_one_letter_code
_entity_poly.pdbx_strand_id
1 'polypeptide(L)'
;VDDGFDQVNKPIDFLWRQRVILWAVRNTGLQLFGAIVPRLVGQRKPSENDSSCSCYHLPYEELYYHGQTLVNNMLDQLSRVPGNSPCDHASLVPVLSLLSSLCIGLLTIINRELSTVIFDKFFAAFRSLMSSPISKVRQLAAEASAWFCSPSQIASIIRMHIWKITAFINDRSMENEIKTENELHGFLLNTKFLLERFQSEKKGVSALRKAEQEVEVSLEELRRVSQSMNISFVCKSVVAELVGCDDHVIFAQRFDQLSSSLSEQHKALGMAIWKDIATEQIVLKCSYNDLLFCVRSAYDSENPEVINSTLCALKQRIPVKEFESVSNPILSYLLRLMVDGNPSEDLRRVVFEILCHHKPHNLNDNMETIINLLLKEGTIISIAVACGLLSLDQESEKQMIEEVVVRLRTFIEPSEYEETRLIASRALSLMYIFISRPINDEDASSPFVNSIRSKLWEIGITLLEDENPIVRVEATKFASSVIEASHPQNPYICLRKMMDPTILIRNFHVRDIVNCLLSRLECSQEELASLENDDAVHENNEEIYLNPFSNSSENEYAEPIKGITLAVEGLLSLIQSDPSVSRYIEDVIAPDMKALEKQGHKLVEFSASSFHRLLIDSRWYLIGRRLSSRFLVAHKVRSSKIW
;
A
#
# COMPACT_ATOMS: atom_id res chain seq x y z
N VAL A 1 59.20 -4.26 -29.58
CA VAL A 1 57.77 -4.57 -29.34
C VAL A 1 57.42 -3.80 -28.09
N ASP A 2 56.89 -2.58 -28.25
CA ASP A 2 56.22 -1.79 -27.19
C ASP A 2 56.00 -0.36 -27.70
N ASP A 3 55.14 -0.21 -28.71
CA ASP A 3 54.60 1.12 -29.12
C ASP A 3 53.23 0.98 -29.83
N GLY A 4 52.52 -0.14 -29.58
CA GLY A 4 51.29 -0.50 -30.31
C GLY A 4 49.99 -0.43 -29.50
N PHE A 5 50.04 -0.24 -28.19
CA PHE A 5 48.85 -0.33 -27.32
C PHE A 5 48.17 1.01 -27.00
N ASP A 6 48.84 2.15 -27.22
CA ASP A 6 48.32 3.48 -26.81
C ASP A 6 47.51 4.24 -27.87
N GLN A 7 47.40 3.72 -29.10
CA GLN A 7 46.62 4.39 -30.16
C GLN A 7 45.21 3.81 -30.37
N VAL A 8 44.89 2.65 -29.79
CA VAL A 8 43.58 1.99 -29.95
C VAL A 8 42.59 2.36 -28.83
N ASN A 9 43.06 2.82 -27.67
CA ASN A 9 42.20 3.15 -26.53
C ASN A 9 41.70 4.61 -26.49
N LYS A 10 42.35 5.55 -27.18
CA LYS A 10 41.91 6.96 -27.21
C LYS A 10 40.51 7.19 -27.81
N PRO A 11 40.06 6.46 -28.86
CA PRO A 11 38.69 6.58 -29.37
C PRO A 11 37.66 6.00 -28.39
N ILE A 12 38.01 4.93 -27.66
CA ILE A 12 37.12 4.25 -26.71
C ILE A 12 36.93 5.11 -25.45
N ASP A 13 38.01 5.71 -24.93
CA ASP A 13 37.95 6.65 -23.81
C ASP A 13 37.20 7.95 -24.18
N PHE A 14 37.34 8.42 -25.42
CA PHE A 14 36.59 9.57 -25.92
C PHE A 14 35.09 9.26 -26.04
N LEU A 15 34.73 8.09 -26.56
CA LEU A 15 33.34 7.61 -26.64
C LEU A 15 32.74 7.35 -25.26
N TRP A 16 33.53 6.84 -24.30
CA TRP A 16 33.13 6.65 -22.91
C TRP A 16 32.90 8.00 -22.20
N ARG A 17 33.82 8.95 -22.34
CA ARG A 17 33.66 10.31 -21.81
C ARG A 17 32.45 11.03 -22.42
N GLN A 18 32.22 10.88 -23.73
CA GLN A 18 31.00 11.39 -24.36
C GLN A 18 29.74 10.75 -23.77
N ARG A 19 29.72 9.43 -23.57
CA ARG A 19 28.57 8.73 -22.95
C ARG A 19 28.34 9.16 -21.50
N VAL A 20 29.39 9.36 -20.70
CA VAL A 20 29.29 9.86 -19.32
C VAL A 20 28.78 11.29 -19.28
N ILE A 21 29.26 12.16 -20.18
CA ILE A 21 28.78 13.54 -20.30
C ILE A 21 27.32 13.58 -20.77
N LEU A 22 26.95 12.77 -21.78
CA LEU A 22 25.56 12.63 -22.25
C LEU A 22 24.63 12.11 -21.15
N TRP A 23 25.10 11.16 -20.33
CA TRP A 23 24.36 10.64 -19.18
C TRP A 23 24.18 11.71 -18.10
N ALA A 24 25.24 12.45 -17.77
CA ALA A 24 25.19 13.54 -16.80
C ALA A 24 24.26 14.68 -17.27
N VAL A 25 24.34 15.07 -18.54
CA VAL A 25 23.44 16.07 -19.15
C VAL A 25 22.00 15.57 -19.16
N ARG A 26 21.75 14.29 -19.49
CA ARG A 26 20.41 13.69 -19.44
C ARG A 26 19.84 13.69 -18.02
N ASN A 27 20.62 13.29 -17.02
CA ASN A 27 20.18 13.25 -15.63
C ASN A 27 19.99 14.65 -15.04
N THR A 28 20.87 15.59 -15.38
CA THR A 28 20.69 17.00 -15.02
C THR A 28 19.44 17.57 -15.67
N GLY A 29 19.19 17.22 -16.93
CA GLY A 29 17.96 17.57 -17.65
C GLY A 29 16.71 16.98 -17.02
N LEU A 30 16.75 15.72 -16.57
CA LEU A 30 15.65 15.06 -15.87
C LEU A 30 15.40 15.65 -14.48
N GLN A 31 16.46 15.98 -13.73
CA GLN A 31 16.35 16.66 -12.43
C GLN A 31 15.81 18.08 -12.59
N LEU A 32 16.28 18.81 -13.60
CA LEU A 32 15.78 20.14 -13.93
C LEU A 32 14.32 20.07 -14.38
N PHE A 33 13.96 19.11 -15.22
CA PHE A 33 12.57 18.87 -15.63
C PHE A 33 11.69 18.52 -14.42
N GLY A 34 12.14 17.60 -13.57
CA GLY A 34 11.47 17.23 -12.32
C GLY A 34 11.36 18.37 -11.30
N ALA A 35 12.25 19.37 -11.35
CA ALA A 35 12.18 20.56 -10.50
C ALA A 35 11.32 21.68 -11.11
N ILE A 36 11.31 21.81 -12.44
CA ILE A 36 10.58 22.86 -13.16
C ILE A 36 9.10 22.50 -13.31
N VAL A 37 8.76 21.25 -13.66
CA VAL A 37 7.37 20.84 -13.91
C VAL A 37 6.46 21.09 -12.69
N PRO A 38 6.81 20.70 -11.45
CA PRO A 38 5.99 21.01 -10.28
C PRO A 38 5.91 22.50 -9.96
N ARG A 39 6.90 23.30 -10.37
CA ARG A 39 6.92 24.75 -10.16
C ARG A 39 6.09 25.51 -11.22
N LEU A 40 6.03 25.00 -12.45
CA LEU A 40 5.21 25.55 -13.53
C LEU A 40 3.75 25.10 -13.44
N VAL A 41 3.51 23.82 -13.14
CA VAL A 41 2.16 23.22 -13.15
C VAL A 41 1.45 23.35 -11.79
N GLY A 42 2.21 23.62 -10.72
CA GLY A 42 1.69 23.79 -9.36
C GLY A 42 2.10 22.64 -8.43
N GLN A 43 2.28 22.96 -7.14
CA GLN A 43 2.82 22.02 -6.13
C GLN A 43 1.81 20.98 -5.62
N ARG A 44 0.55 21.03 -6.08
CA ARG A 44 -0.47 20.11 -5.61
C ARG A 44 -0.37 18.83 -6.44
N LYS A 45 0.30 17.81 -5.89
CA LYS A 45 0.26 16.46 -6.46
C LYS A 45 -1.21 16.07 -6.64
N PRO A 46 -1.63 15.60 -7.84
CA PRO A 46 -2.93 14.97 -7.95
C PRO A 46 -2.96 13.81 -6.94
N SER A 47 -3.97 13.75 -6.08
CA SER A 47 -4.22 12.50 -5.36
C SER A 47 -4.54 11.43 -6.38
N GLU A 48 -4.18 10.17 -6.11
CA GLU A 48 -4.42 9.05 -7.04
C GLU A 48 -5.88 8.97 -7.50
N ASN A 49 -6.82 9.51 -6.72
CA ASN A 49 -8.25 9.57 -7.02
C ASN A 49 -8.74 10.82 -7.77
N ASP A 50 -7.94 11.89 -7.93
CA ASP A 50 -8.38 13.20 -8.50
C ASP A 50 -7.49 13.74 -9.65
N SER A 51 -6.73 12.87 -10.34
CA SER A 51 -5.85 13.26 -11.45
C SER A 51 -6.56 13.92 -12.65
N SER A 52 -7.89 13.80 -12.74
CA SER A 52 -8.71 14.24 -13.86
C SER A 52 -9.32 15.64 -13.70
N CYS A 53 -8.90 16.45 -12.72
CA CYS A 53 -9.38 17.84 -12.58
C CYS A 53 -8.50 18.85 -13.34
N SER A 54 -9.14 19.74 -14.12
CA SER A 54 -8.47 20.86 -14.81
C SER A 54 -7.75 21.82 -13.86
N CYS A 55 -8.13 21.84 -12.58
CA CYS A 55 -7.50 22.63 -11.53
C CYS A 55 -6.05 22.22 -11.21
N TYR A 56 -5.60 21.07 -11.70
CA TYR A 56 -4.20 20.60 -11.59
C TYR A 56 -3.37 20.89 -12.84
N HIS A 57 -3.94 21.53 -13.85
CA HIS A 57 -3.27 21.77 -15.13
C HIS A 57 -2.94 23.26 -15.27
N LEU A 58 -1.78 23.56 -15.87
CA LEU A 58 -1.41 24.94 -16.19
C LEU A 58 -2.11 25.36 -17.48
N PRO A 59 -2.83 26.50 -17.49
CA PRO A 59 -3.33 27.07 -18.73
C PRO A 59 -2.18 27.35 -19.70
N TYR A 60 -2.29 26.79 -20.90
CA TYR A 60 -1.27 26.92 -21.92
C TYR A 60 -0.95 28.38 -22.28
N GLU A 61 -1.93 29.28 -22.19
CA GLU A 61 -1.77 30.70 -22.48
C GLU A 61 -0.71 31.35 -21.58
N GLU A 62 -0.66 30.97 -20.31
CA GLU A 62 0.36 31.45 -19.37
C GLU A 62 1.76 31.04 -19.86
N LEU A 63 1.90 29.80 -20.34
CA LEU A 63 3.16 29.32 -20.91
C LEU A 63 3.51 30.04 -22.22
N TYR A 64 2.52 30.34 -23.06
CA TYR A 64 2.74 31.05 -24.31
C TYR A 64 3.19 32.49 -24.09
N TYR A 65 2.51 33.25 -23.23
CA TYR A 65 2.84 34.64 -22.97
C TYR A 65 4.19 34.81 -22.28
N HIS A 66 4.54 33.91 -21.37
CA HIS A 66 5.80 33.97 -20.63
C HIS A 66 6.96 33.23 -21.32
N GLY A 67 6.67 32.37 -22.30
CA GLY A 67 7.62 31.40 -22.86
C GLY A 67 7.42 31.07 -24.34
N GLN A 68 7.09 32.06 -25.17
CA GLN A 68 6.80 31.87 -26.60
C GLN A 68 7.90 31.09 -27.36
N THR A 69 9.18 31.35 -27.08
CA THR A 69 10.31 30.61 -27.69
C THR A 69 10.28 29.14 -27.32
N LEU A 70 9.97 28.81 -26.07
CA LEU A 70 9.85 27.43 -25.60
C LEU A 70 8.68 26.73 -26.30
N VAL A 71 7.53 27.40 -26.39
CA VAL A 71 6.37 26.91 -27.15
C VAL A 71 6.75 26.59 -28.60
N ASN A 72 7.38 27.54 -29.29
CA ASN A 72 7.70 27.36 -30.71
C ASN A 72 8.70 26.22 -30.90
N ASN A 73 9.68 26.09 -29.99
CA ASN A 73 10.63 24.97 -30.00
C ASN A 73 9.94 23.62 -29.77
N MET A 74 8.98 23.54 -28.83
CA MET A 74 8.21 22.32 -28.60
C MET A 74 7.39 21.96 -29.84
N LEU A 75 6.70 22.93 -30.41
CA LEU A 75 5.89 22.72 -31.62
C LEU A 75 6.73 22.26 -32.80
N ASP A 76 7.91 22.87 -32.99
CA ASP A 76 8.89 22.47 -34.00
C ASP A 76 9.34 21.02 -33.77
N GLN A 77 9.64 20.63 -32.52
CA GLN A 77 10.03 19.25 -32.22
C GLN A 77 8.92 18.24 -32.53
N LEU A 78 7.66 18.56 -32.19
CA LEU A 78 6.52 17.68 -32.50
C LEU A 78 6.25 17.59 -34.01
N SER A 79 6.46 18.67 -34.75
CA SER A 79 6.19 18.75 -36.19
C SER A 79 7.29 18.13 -37.04
N ARG A 80 8.52 18.07 -36.52
CA ARG A 80 9.73 17.63 -37.23
C ARG A 80 9.96 16.12 -37.22
N VAL A 81 8.97 15.28 -36.92
CA VAL A 81 9.16 13.81 -36.85
C VAL A 81 8.91 13.21 -38.25
N PRO A 82 9.93 13.05 -39.12
CA PRO A 82 9.74 12.68 -40.51
C PRO A 82 10.11 11.20 -40.74
N GLY A 83 10.41 10.46 -39.66
CA GLY A 83 11.05 9.15 -39.72
C GLY A 83 10.46 8.21 -38.69
N ASN A 84 10.21 6.97 -39.12
CA ASN A 84 9.70 5.88 -38.27
C ASN A 84 10.75 5.32 -37.30
N SER A 85 11.82 6.07 -36.97
CA SER A 85 12.86 5.57 -36.07
C SER A 85 12.36 5.65 -34.62
N PRO A 86 12.43 4.56 -33.83
CA PRO A 86 11.99 4.59 -32.45
C PRO A 86 12.74 5.61 -31.58
N CYS A 87 13.99 5.91 -31.91
CA CYS A 87 14.79 6.89 -31.16
C CYS A 87 14.22 8.31 -31.29
N ASP A 88 13.75 8.68 -32.49
CA ASP A 88 13.20 10.02 -32.75
C ASP A 88 11.89 10.22 -31.97
N HIS A 89 11.01 9.22 -32.01
CA HIS A 89 9.75 9.26 -31.25
C HIS A 89 9.99 9.25 -29.73
N ALA A 90 10.96 8.47 -29.23
CA ALA A 90 11.26 8.43 -27.79
C ALA A 90 11.77 9.77 -27.25
N SER A 91 12.44 10.57 -28.08
CA SER A 91 12.91 11.92 -27.70
C SER A 91 11.78 12.89 -27.39
N LEU A 92 10.55 12.61 -27.84
CA LEU A 92 9.36 13.43 -27.62
C LEU A 92 8.69 13.19 -26.28
N VAL A 93 9.02 12.09 -25.58
CA VAL A 93 8.37 11.72 -24.32
C VAL A 93 8.42 12.86 -23.29
N PRO A 94 9.55 13.53 -23.02
CA PRO A 94 9.58 14.65 -22.06
C PRO A 94 8.70 15.83 -22.48
N VAL A 95 8.66 16.15 -23.78
CA VAL A 95 7.84 17.24 -24.32
C VAL A 95 6.36 16.91 -24.17
N LEU A 96 5.96 15.71 -24.55
CA LEU A 96 4.58 15.25 -24.44
C LEU A 96 4.13 15.10 -22.99
N SER A 97 5.01 14.66 -22.07
CA SER A 97 4.72 14.62 -20.63
C SER A 97 4.46 16.02 -20.05
N LEU A 98 5.18 17.05 -20.53
CA LEU A 98 4.89 18.43 -20.15
C LEU A 98 3.54 18.87 -20.72
N LEU A 99 3.30 18.62 -22.02
CA LEU A 99 2.08 19.04 -22.70
C LEU A 99 0.82 18.34 -22.21
N SER A 100 0.92 17.09 -21.74
CA SER A 100 -0.20 16.38 -21.11
C SER A 100 -0.61 16.99 -19.77
N SER A 101 0.24 17.83 -19.17
CA SER A 101 -0.03 18.57 -17.94
C SER A 101 -0.55 20.00 -18.19
N LEU A 102 -0.75 20.38 -19.45
CA LEU A 102 -1.30 21.70 -19.82
C LEU A 102 -2.76 21.57 -20.25
N CYS A 103 -3.55 22.61 -20.00
CA CYS A 103 -4.95 22.68 -20.44
C CYS A 103 -5.22 23.95 -21.27
N ILE A 104 -6.35 23.96 -21.98
CA ILE A 104 -6.91 25.21 -22.54
C ILE A 104 -7.41 26.10 -21.40
N GLY A 105 -6.87 27.30 -21.27
CA GLY A 105 -7.34 28.33 -20.35
C GLY A 105 -8.55 29.12 -20.84
N LEU A 106 -9.00 30.07 -20.03
CA LEU A 106 -10.11 30.96 -20.36
C LEU A 106 -9.75 31.98 -21.46
N LEU A 107 -8.46 32.27 -21.66
CA LEU A 107 -7.99 33.33 -22.54
C LEU A 107 -8.09 32.95 -24.04
N THR A 108 -7.94 31.67 -24.38
CA THR A 108 -8.16 31.15 -25.75
C THR A 108 -9.62 31.18 -26.18
N ILE A 109 -10.58 31.11 -25.24
CA ILE A 109 -12.00 31.35 -25.51
C ILE A 109 -12.22 32.81 -25.94
N ILE A 110 -11.41 33.72 -25.43
CA ILE A 110 -11.52 35.18 -25.63
C ILE A 110 -10.70 35.65 -26.84
N ASN A 111 -9.51 35.09 -27.09
CA ASN A 111 -8.63 35.46 -28.20
C ASN A 111 -8.59 34.38 -29.31
N ARG A 112 -9.39 34.59 -30.37
CA ARG A 112 -9.52 33.65 -31.50
C ARG A 112 -8.27 33.51 -32.36
N GLU A 113 -7.37 34.50 -32.41
CA GLU A 113 -6.17 34.44 -33.24
C GLU A 113 -5.17 33.40 -32.72
N LEU A 114 -5.02 33.33 -31.38
CA LEU A 114 -4.21 32.29 -30.70
C LEU A 114 -4.75 30.88 -30.99
N SER A 115 -6.08 30.74 -31.04
CA SER A 115 -6.76 29.49 -31.38
C SER A 115 -6.47 29.03 -32.82
N THR A 116 -6.38 29.93 -33.78
CA THR A 116 -6.20 29.53 -35.20
C THR A 116 -4.75 29.21 -35.59
N VAL A 117 -3.75 29.79 -34.92
CA VAL A 117 -2.35 29.68 -35.37
C VAL A 117 -1.56 28.63 -34.61
N ILE A 118 -1.87 28.40 -33.34
CA ILE A 118 -1.03 27.60 -32.44
C ILE A 118 -1.76 26.35 -31.99
N PHE A 119 -3.02 26.50 -31.60
CA PHE A 119 -3.83 25.38 -31.15
C PHE A 119 -4.05 24.36 -32.28
N ASP A 120 -4.39 24.83 -33.48
CA ASP A 120 -4.53 23.94 -34.66
C ASP A 120 -3.23 23.19 -34.99
N LYS A 121 -2.06 23.83 -34.77
CA LYS A 121 -0.76 23.18 -34.99
C LYS A 121 -0.45 22.12 -33.93
N PHE A 122 -0.71 22.39 -32.65
CA PHE A 122 -0.58 21.38 -31.60
C PHE A 122 -1.53 20.21 -31.84
N PHE A 123 -2.80 20.50 -32.16
CA PHE A 123 -3.81 19.48 -32.42
C PHE A 123 -3.41 18.61 -33.63
N ALA A 124 -2.94 19.21 -34.72
CA ALA A 124 -2.41 18.48 -35.87
C ALA A 124 -1.20 17.60 -35.50
N ALA A 125 -0.29 18.11 -34.67
CA ALA A 125 0.87 17.37 -34.21
C ALA A 125 0.50 16.19 -33.31
N PHE A 126 -0.38 16.40 -32.31
CA PHE A 126 -0.88 15.32 -31.46
C PHE A 126 -1.60 14.25 -32.27
N ARG A 127 -2.43 14.66 -33.23
CA ARG A 127 -3.14 13.76 -34.13
C ARG A 127 -2.20 12.89 -34.95
N SER A 128 -1.13 13.46 -35.49
CA SER A 128 -0.07 12.70 -36.15
C SER A 128 0.60 11.73 -35.16
N LEU A 129 0.92 12.17 -33.95
CA LEU A 129 1.62 11.36 -32.95
C LEU A 129 0.76 10.26 -32.32
N MET A 130 -0.58 10.38 -32.34
CA MET A 130 -1.50 9.30 -31.97
C MET A 130 -1.36 8.07 -32.88
N SER A 131 -0.77 8.21 -34.07
CA SER A 131 -0.44 7.10 -34.98
C SER A 131 0.97 6.51 -34.77
N SER A 132 1.77 7.08 -33.86
CA SER A 132 3.18 6.71 -33.65
C SER A 132 3.35 5.21 -33.41
N PRO A 133 4.45 4.57 -33.86
CA PRO A 133 4.75 3.19 -33.51
C PRO A 133 5.05 2.98 -32.01
N ILE A 134 5.40 4.03 -31.27
CA ILE A 134 5.71 3.94 -29.83
C ILE A 134 4.44 4.16 -29.00
N SER A 135 4.01 3.13 -28.26
CA SER A 135 2.80 3.18 -27.45
C SER A 135 2.79 4.34 -26.44
N LYS A 136 3.92 4.63 -25.77
CA LYS A 136 4.00 5.73 -24.81
C LYS A 136 3.82 7.11 -25.46
N VAL A 137 4.31 7.29 -26.68
CA VAL A 137 4.11 8.53 -27.45
C VAL A 137 2.64 8.67 -27.84
N ARG A 138 2.00 7.59 -28.30
CA ARG A 138 0.56 7.58 -28.57
C ARG A 138 -0.25 7.96 -27.32
N GLN A 139 0.09 7.39 -26.17
CA GLN A 139 -0.56 7.67 -24.88
C GLN A 139 -0.46 9.15 -24.51
N LEU A 140 0.75 9.70 -24.45
CA LEU A 140 0.93 11.10 -24.03
C LEU A 140 0.36 12.09 -25.05
N ALA A 141 0.42 11.79 -26.36
CA ALA A 141 -0.20 12.61 -27.39
C ALA A 141 -1.74 12.59 -27.30
N ALA A 142 -2.33 11.41 -27.04
CA ALA A 142 -3.76 11.26 -26.83
C ALA A 142 -4.22 12.02 -25.57
N GLU A 143 -3.45 11.94 -24.48
CA GLU A 143 -3.72 12.65 -23.22
C GLU A 143 -3.63 14.17 -23.41
N ALA A 144 -2.53 14.66 -23.99
CA ALA A 144 -2.37 16.08 -24.32
C ALA A 144 -3.50 16.58 -25.23
N SER A 145 -3.87 15.81 -26.25
CA SER A 145 -4.99 16.16 -27.14
C SER A 145 -6.34 16.24 -26.40
N ALA A 146 -6.56 15.46 -25.34
CA ALA A 146 -7.81 15.49 -24.57
C ALA A 146 -7.92 16.76 -23.71
N TRP A 147 -6.79 17.33 -23.28
CA TRP A 147 -6.74 18.59 -22.54
C TRP A 147 -6.77 19.82 -23.45
N PHE A 148 -6.31 19.66 -24.69
CA PHE A 148 -6.41 20.64 -25.76
C PHE A 148 -7.79 20.58 -26.46
N CYS A 149 -8.88 20.67 -25.68
CA CYS A 149 -10.22 20.98 -26.21
C CYS A 149 -11.09 21.72 -25.17
N SER A 150 -12.08 22.49 -25.64
CA SER A 150 -13.04 23.17 -24.75
C SER A 150 -13.95 22.12 -24.08
N PRO A 151 -14.35 22.31 -22.80
CA PRO A 151 -15.32 21.44 -22.15
C PRO A 151 -16.59 21.24 -22.96
N SER A 152 -17.08 22.28 -23.67
CA SER A 152 -18.30 22.17 -24.49
C SER A 152 -18.16 21.24 -25.70
N GLN A 153 -16.94 20.92 -26.13
CA GLN A 153 -16.66 20.08 -27.29
C GLN A 153 -16.43 18.61 -26.93
N ILE A 154 -16.09 18.31 -25.67
CA ILE A 154 -15.69 16.96 -25.23
C ILE A 154 -16.68 15.88 -25.69
N ALA A 155 -17.97 16.04 -25.38
CA ALA A 155 -18.99 15.06 -25.76
C ALA A 155 -19.09 14.84 -27.27
N SER A 156 -19.02 15.92 -28.05
CA SER A 156 -19.07 15.84 -29.52
C SER A 156 -17.84 15.12 -30.11
N ILE A 157 -16.66 15.31 -29.51
CA ILE A 157 -15.43 14.63 -29.93
C ILE A 157 -15.51 13.14 -29.56
N ILE A 158 -15.98 12.79 -28.35
CA ILE A 158 -16.20 11.39 -27.93
C ILE A 158 -17.12 10.69 -28.93
N ARG A 159 -18.29 11.26 -29.26
CA ARG A 159 -19.21 10.67 -30.22
C ARG A 159 -18.57 10.49 -31.60
N MET A 160 -17.88 11.51 -32.10
CA MET A 160 -17.18 11.43 -33.38
C MET A 160 -16.11 10.33 -33.37
N HIS A 161 -15.32 10.22 -32.31
CA HIS A 161 -14.27 9.21 -32.21
C HIS A 161 -14.87 7.81 -32.16
N ILE A 162 -15.89 7.59 -31.34
CA ILE A 162 -16.57 6.29 -31.26
C ILE A 162 -17.17 5.90 -32.62
N TRP A 163 -17.82 6.82 -33.34
CA TRP A 163 -18.32 6.54 -34.69
C TRP A 163 -17.20 6.09 -35.64
N LYS A 164 -16.06 6.79 -35.65
CA LYS A 164 -14.89 6.42 -36.47
C LYS A 164 -14.31 5.06 -36.07
N ILE A 165 -14.18 4.82 -34.78
CA ILE A 165 -13.68 3.56 -34.21
C ILE A 165 -14.59 2.40 -34.66
N THR A 166 -15.90 2.52 -34.43
CA THR A 166 -16.90 1.50 -34.77
C THR A 166 -16.94 1.24 -36.28
N ALA A 167 -16.89 2.29 -37.10
CA ALA A 167 -16.83 2.14 -38.56
C ALA A 167 -15.59 1.36 -39.00
N PHE A 168 -14.41 1.69 -38.47
CA PHE A 168 -13.16 0.98 -38.80
C PHE A 168 -13.16 -0.49 -38.36
N ILE A 169 -13.73 -0.78 -37.19
CA ILE A 169 -13.80 -2.15 -36.65
C ILE A 169 -14.74 -3.03 -37.49
N ASN A 170 -15.86 -2.46 -37.94
CA ASN A 170 -16.86 -3.17 -38.75
C ASN A 170 -16.38 -3.38 -40.19
N ASP A 171 -15.79 -2.36 -40.81
CA ASP A 171 -15.32 -2.42 -42.19
C ASP A 171 -14.03 -1.61 -42.39
N ARG A 172 -12.91 -2.33 -42.54
CA ARG A 172 -11.58 -1.75 -42.77
C ARG A 172 -11.42 -1.14 -44.17
N SER A 173 -12.34 -1.41 -45.09
CA SER A 173 -12.30 -0.89 -46.46
C SER A 173 -13.04 0.43 -46.63
N MET A 174 -13.86 0.83 -45.64
CA MET A 174 -14.53 2.13 -45.65
C MET A 174 -13.53 3.27 -45.62
N GLU A 175 -13.88 4.36 -46.30
CA GLU A 175 -13.13 5.61 -46.20
C GLU A 175 -13.24 6.15 -44.77
N ASN A 176 -12.18 5.92 -44.00
CA ASN A 176 -12.06 6.32 -42.62
C ASN A 176 -10.70 7.00 -42.42
N GLU A 177 -10.66 7.86 -41.42
CA GLU A 177 -9.42 8.46 -40.99
C GLU A 177 -8.48 7.46 -40.32
N ILE A 178 -9.05 6.53 -39.56
CA ILE A 178 -8.31 5.43 -38.98
C ILE A 178 -7.98 4.46 -40.11
N LYS A 179 -6.69 4.26 -40.38
CA LYS A 179 -6.20 3.37 -41.43
C LYS A 179 -5.37 2.22 -40.86
N THR A 180 -4.78 2.43 -39.69
CA THR A 180 -3.89 1.49 -39.03
C THR A 180 -4.35 1.18 -37.61
N GLU A 181 -3.85 0.07 -37.07
CA GLU A 181 -4.13 -0.33 -35.69
C GLU A 181 -3.48 0.60 -34.64
N ASN A 182 -2.35 1.22 -34.97
CA ASN A 182 -1.74 2.23 -34.11
C ASN A 182 -2.63 3.48 -34.00
N GLU A 183 -3.22 3.93 -35.12
CA GLU A 183 -4.19 5.02 -35.12
C GLU A 183 -5.44 4.64 -34.32
N LEU A 184 -5.99 3.43 -34.52
CA LEU A 184 -7.12 2.94 -33.73
C LEU A 184 -6.81 3.01 -32.24
N HIS A 185 -5.64 2.54 -31.82
CA HIS A 185 -5.18 2.60 -30.44
C HIS A 185 -5.07 4.06 -29.94
N GLY A 186 -4.52 4.98 -30.73
CA GLY A 186 -4.46 6.39 -30.39
C GLY A 186 -5.84 7.04 -30.21
N PHE A 187 -6.78 6.75 -31.11
CA PHE A 187 -8.17 7.22 -31.02
C PHE A 187 -8.89 6.64 -29.78
N LEU A 188 -8.69 5.36 -29.48
CA LEU A 188 -9.23 4.72 -28.27
C LEU A 188 -8.69 5.37 -26.99
N LEU A 189 -7.37 5.56 -26.89
CA LEU A 189 -6.74 6.24 -25.75
C LEU A 189 -7.25 7.68 -25.58
N ASN A 190 -7.36 8.43 -26.68
CA ASN A 190 -7.86 9.79 -26.59
C ASN A 190 -9.33 9.83 -26.15
N THR A 191 -10.14 8.88 -26.62
CA THR A 191 -11.53 8.72 -26.16
C THR A 191 -11.57 8.41 -24.66
N LYS A 192 -10.65 7.58 -24.15
CA LYS A 192 -10.51 7.27 -22.72
C LYS A 192 -10.24 8.53 -21.91
N PHE A 193 -9.19 9.29 -22.26
CA PHE A 193 -8.85 10.51 -21.53
C PHE A 193 -9.95 11.59 -21.62
N LEU A 194 -10.63 11.71 -22.77
CA LEU A 194 -11.79 12.59 -22.91
C LEU A 194 -12.95 12.17 -22.01
N LEU A 195 -13.20 10.87 -21.88
CA LEU A 195 -14.26 10.34 -21.01
C LEU A 195 -13.93 10.55 -19.53
N GLU A 196 -12.69 10.31 -19.11
CA GLU A 196 -12.23 10.60 -17.74
C GLU A 196 -12.41 12.08 -17.39
N ARG A 197 -11.99 12.97 -18.29
CA ARG A 197 -12.18 14.42 -18.15
C ARG A 197 -13.67 14.80 -18.15
N PHE A 198 -14.48 14.18 -19.01
CA PHE A 198 -15.92 14.38 -19.05
C PHE A 198 -16.55 14.07 -17.69
N GLN A 199 -16.25 12.92 -17.09
CA GLN A 199 -16.84 12.50 -15.81
C GLN A 199 -16.42 13.43 -14.65
N SER A 200 -15.17 13.88 -14.65
CA SER A 200 -14.65 14.82 -13.66
C SER A 200 -15.32 16.20 -13.74
N GLU A 201 -15.37 16.79 -14.94
CA GLU A 201 -15.87 18.17 -15.12
C GLU A 201 -17.40 18.26 -15.21
N LYS A 202 -18.09 17.16 -15.53
CA LYS A 202 -19.56 17.14 -15.72
C LYS A 202 -20.34 17.68 -14.53
N LYS A 203 -19.89 17.43 -13.29
CA LYS A 203 -20.58 17.98 -12.11
C LYS A 203 -20.59 19.51 -12.09
N GLY A 204 -19.55 20.17 -12.62
CA GLY A 204 -19.40 21.63 -12.65
C GLY A 204 -19.91 22.29 -13.94
N VAL A 205 -19.96 21.59 -15.07
CA VAL A 205 -20.24 22.18 -16.39
C VAL A 205 -21.63 21.76 -16.91
N SER A 206 -22.56 22.71 -17.06
CA SER A 206 -23.94 22.41 -17.48
C SER A 206 -24.06 21.82 -18.89
N ALA A 207 -23.18 22.19 -19.81
CA ALA A 207 -23.17 21.65 -21.17
C ALA A 207 -22.85 20.15 -21.18
N LEU A 208 -21.90 19.72 -20.34
CA LEU A 208 -21.53 18.31 -20.20
C LEU A 208 -22.68 17.49 -19.60
N ARG A 209 -23.37 18.01 -18.57
CA ARG A 209 -24.55 17.33 -18.00
C ARG A 209 -25.65 17.08 -19.03
N LYS A 210 -25.88 18.03 -19.93
CA LYS A 210 -26.90 17.88 -20.99
C LYS A 210 -26.51 16.84 -22.04
N ALA A 211 -25.21 16.58 -22.22
CA ALA A 211 -24.69 15.64 -23.21
C ALA A 211 -24.45 14.22 -22.64
N GLU A 212 -24.74 13.97 -21.36
CA GLU A 212 -24.52 12.67 -20.71
C GLU A 212 -25.19 11.52 -21.46
N GLN A 213 -26.47 11.67 -21.80
CA GLN A 213 -27.20 10.62 -22.50
C GLN A 213 -26.62 10.34 -23.91
N GLU A 214 -26.10 11.37 -24.59
CA GLU A 214 -25.46 11.22 -25.91
C GLU A 214 -24.14 10.44 -25.80
N VAL A 215 -23.35 10.71 -24.75
CA VAL A 215 -22.12 9.97 -24.46
C VAL A 215 -22.41 8.51 -24.14
N GLU A 216 -23.42 8.24 -23.29
CA GLU A 216 -23.82 6.86 -22.95
C GLU A 216 -24.29 6.05 -24.17
N VAL A 217 -25.08 6.66 -25.05
CA VAL A 217 -25.50 6.01 -26.32
C VAL A 217 -24.29 5.69 -27.19
N SER A 218 -23.30 6.59 -27.25
CA SER A 218 -22.07 6.34 -28.00
C SER A 218 -21.27 5.18 -27.39
N LEU A 219 -21.11 5.14 -26.06
CA LEU A 219 -20.42 4.03 -25.39
C LEU A 219 -21.10 2.68 -25.63
N GLU A 220 -22.43 2.65 -25.73
CA GLU A 220 -23.18 1.46 -26.10
C GLU A 220 -22.89 0.99 -27.55
N GLU A 221 -22.68 1.91 -28.49
CA GLU A 221 -22.23 1.55 -29.85
C GLU A 221 -20.85 0.90 -29.84
N LEU A 222 -19.92 1.44 -29.03
CA LEU A 222 -18.58 0.87 -28.88
C LEU A 222 -18.63 -0.51 -28.20
N ARG A 223 -19.53 -0.71 -27.23
CA ARG A 223 -19.74 -1.99 -26.53
C ARG A 223 -20.09 -3.12 -27.50
N ARG A 224 -20.92 -2.84 -28.51
CA ARG A 224 -21.34 -3.82 -29.54
C ARG A 224 -20.19 -4.37 -30.38
N VAL A 225 -19.10 -3.63 -30.53
CA VAL A 225 -17.93 -4.04 -31.31
C VAL A 225 -16.76 -4.54 -30.45
N SER A 226 -16.92 -4.57 -29.12
CA SER A 226 -15.87 -4.97 -28.16
C SER A 226 -15.30 -6.37 -28.38
N GLN A 227 -16.15 -7.31 -28.83
CA GLN A 227 -15.77 -8.70 -29.08
C GLN A 227 -15.27 -8.96 -30.51
N SER A 228 -15.15 -7.93 -31.35
CA SER A 228 -14.73 -8.11 -32.74
C SER A 228 -13.36 -8.79 -32.87
N MET A 229 -13.24 -9.68 -33.85
CA MET A 229 -11.97 -10.35 -34.20
C MET A 229 -11.05 -9.45 -35.06
N ASN A 230 -11.54 -8.25 -35.41
CA ASN A 230 -10.85 -7.26 -36.24
C ASN A 230 -9.97 -6.29 -35.43
N ILE A 231 -9.77 -6.53 -34.13
CA ILE A 231 -8.92 -5.71 -33.26
C ILE A 231 -8.00 -6.58 -32.42
N SER A 232 -6.76 -6.12 -32.18
CA SER A 232 -5.81 -6.74 -31.26
C SER A 232 -6.27 -6.65 -29.82
N PHE A 233 -5.70 -7.50 -28.95
CA PHE A 233 -5.97 -7.44 -27.53
C PHE A 233 -5.49 -6.13 -26.87
N VAL A 234 -4.47 -5.46 -27.41
CA VAL A 234 -4.08 -4.12 -26.94
C VAL A 234 -5.25 -3.13 -27.11
N CYS A 235 -5.89 -3.10 -28.27
CA CYS A 235 -7.06 -2.24 -28.49
C CYS A 235 -8.27 -2.72 -27.67
N LYS A 236 -8.49 -4.04 -27.54
CA LYS A 236 -9.56 -4.59 -26.69
C LYS A 236 -9.40 -4.20 -25.23
N SER A 237 -8.18 -4.09 -24.73
CA SER A 237 -7.88 -3.64 -23.36
C SER A 237 -8.45 -2.23 -23.13
N VAL A 238 -8.18 -1.29 -24.03
CA VAL A 238 -8.70 0.09 -23.92
C VAL A 238 -10.22 0.14 -24.12
N VAL A 239 -10.77 -0.68 -25.02
CA VAL A 239 -12.24 -0.79 -25.18
C VAL A 239 -12.87 -1.30 -23.89
N ALA A 240 -12.30 -2.33 -23.26
CA ALA A 240 -12.80 -2.87 -21.99
C ALA A 240 -12.77 -1.80 -20.90
N GLU A 241 -11.71 -1.01 -20.79
CA GLU A 241 -11.66 0.12 -19.85
C GLU A 241 -12.75 1.18 -20.12
N LEU A 242 -13.06 1.45 -21.39
CA LEU A 242 -14.04 2.46 -21.82
C LEU A 242 -15.50 2.07 -21.53
N VAL A 243 -15.88 0.82 -21.87
CA VAL A 243 -17.28 0.39 -21.85
C VAL A 243 -17.58 -0.63 -20.75
N GLY A 244 -16.55 -1.14 -20.08
CA GLY A 244 -16.66 -2.20 -19.11
C GLY A 244 -17.12 -3.53 -19.72
N CYS A 245 -17.52 -4.44 -18.84
CA CYS A 245 -18.24 -5.66 -19.21
C CYS A 245 -19.69 -5.34 -19.62
N ASP A 246 -20.21 -6.07 -20.60
CA ASP A 246 -21.61 -6.00 -21.05
C ASP A 246 -22.52 -6.71 -20.02
N ASP A 247 -23.58 -6.11 -19.52
CA ASP A 247 -24.33 -6.71 -18.42
C ASP A 247 -25.30 -7.83 -18.88
N HIS A 248 -25.39 -8.12 -20.18
CA HIS A 248 -26.38 -9.04 -20.75
C HIS A 248 -25.92 -10.51 -20.91
N VAL A 249 -24.63 -10.82 -20.75
CA VAL A 249 -24.11 -12.20 -20.87
C VAL A 249 -23.79 -12.75 -19.50
N ILE A 250 -24.15 -14.02 -19.26
CA ILE A 250 -23.88 -14.73 -18.01
C ILE A 250 -22.36 -14.73 -17.75
N PHE A 251 -21.94 -14.20 -16.59
CA PHE A 251 -20.53 -14.07 -16.20
C PHE A 251 -19.75 -15.39 -16.30
N ALA A 252 -20.42 -16.51 -15.99
CA ALA A 252 -19.84 -17.84 -16.10
C ALA A 252 -19.37 -18.21 -17.51
N GLN A 253 -20.21 -17.97 -18.51
CA GLN A 253 -19.90 -18.27 -19.92
C GLN A 253 -18.76 -17.40 -20.45
N ARG A 254 -18.61 -16.18 -19.93
CA ARG A 254 -17.50 -15.29 -20.31
C ARG A 254 -16.18 -15.73 -19.75
N PHE A 255 -16.19 -16.19 -18.51
CA PHE A 255 -14.98 -16.68 -17.87
C PHE A 255 -14.42 -17.90 -18.63
N ASP A 256 -15.30 -18.81 -19.05
CA ASP A 256 -14.92 -19.95 -19.89
C ASP A 256 -14.39 -19.52 -21.26
N GLN A 257 -14.95 -18.48 -21.88
CA GLN A 257 -14.46 -17.90 -23.13
C GLN A 257 -13.09 -17.23 -22.98
N LEU A 258 -12.83 -16.58 -21.84
CA LEU A 258 -11.54 -15.96 -21.51
C LEU A 258 -10.45 -17.04 -21.40
N SER A 259 -10.75 -18.13 -20.69
CA SER A 259 -9.84 -19.26 -20.47
C SER A 259 -9.56 -20.07 -21.73
N SER A 260 -10.53 -20.20 -22.66
CA SER A 260 -10.41 -21.01 -23.87
C SER A 260 -9.89 -20.27 -25.12
N SER A 261 -9.73 -18.94 -25.04
CA SER A 261 -9.29 -18.13 -26.18
C SER A 261 -7.87 -18.50 -26.66
N LEU A 262 -7.77 -19.07 -27.87
CA LEU A 262 -6.52 -19.28 -28.60
C LEU A 262 -6.44 -18.26 -29.75
N SER A 263 -5.29 -17.60 -29.92
CA SER A 263 -5.09 -16.57 -30.95
C SER A 263 -3.81 -16.81 -31.74
N GLU A 264 -3.82 -16.38 -33.00
CA GLU A 264 -2.61 -16.24 -33.82
C GLU A 264 -1.59 -15.34 -33.12
N GLN A 265 -0.29 -15.63 -33.28
CA GLN A 265 0.81 -14.99 -32.54
C GLN A 265 0.80 -13.45 -32.62
N HIS A 266 0.46 -12.87 -33.78
CA HIS A 266 0.44 -11.41 -33.96
C HIS A 266 -0.75 -10.73 -33.28
N LYS A 267 -1.87 -11.45 -33.09
CA LYS A 267 -3.04 -10.96 -32.34
C LYS A 267 -2.92 -11.21 -30.83
N ALA A 268 -2.01 -12.08 -30.39
CA ALA A 268 -1.77 -12.38 -28.98
C ALA A 268 -1.07 -11.23 -28.19
N LEU A 269 -0.51 -10.22 -28.88
CA LEU A 269 0.04 -9.03 -28.23
C LEU A 269 -1.06 -8.30 -27.45
N GLY A 270 -0.80 -8.05 -26.16
CA GLY A 270 -1.77 -7.44 -25.24
C GLY A 270 -2.80 -8.41 -24.66
N MET A 271 -2.75 -9.71 -24.98
CA MET A 271 -3.71 -10.70 -24.47
C MET A 271 -3.68 -10.84 -22.95
N ALA A 272 -2.50 -10.83 -22.34
CA ALA A 272 -2.33 -10.86 -20.90
C ALA A 272 -2.98 -9.65 -20.22
N ILE A 273 -2.73 -8.44 -20.76
CA ILE A 273 -3.30 -7.17 -20.25
C ILE A 273 -4.83 -7.18 -20.41
N TRP A 274 -5.33 -7.63 -21.56
CA TRP A 274 -6.76 -7.73 -21.78
C TRP A 274 -7.43 -8.73 -20.83
N LYS A 275 -6.82 -9.89 -20.62
CA LYS A 275 -7.30 -10.91 -19.66
C LYS A 275 -7.35 -10.35 -18.25
N ASP A 276 -6.33 -9.63 -17.84
CA ASP A 276 -6.27 -8.97 -16.53
C ASP A 276 -7.43 -7.98 -16.36
N ILE A 277 -7.55 -6.99 -17.25
CA ILE A 277 -8.64 -5.98 -17.20
C ILE A 277 -10.03 -6.65 -17.26
N ALA A 278 -10.22 -7.61 -18.16
CA ALA A 278 -11.51 -8.30 -18.31
C ALA A 278 -11.85 -9.11 -17.06
N THR A 279 -10.87 -9.79 -16.46
CA THR A 279 -11.07 -10.58 -15.24
C THR A 279 -11.42 -9.68 -14.06
N GLU A 280 -10.66 -8.59 -13.85
CA GLU A 280 -10.94 -7.61 -12.80
C GLU A 280 -12.38 -7.08 -12.91
N GLN A 281 -12.79 -6.66 -14.11
CA GLN A 281 -14.14 -6.13 -14.31
C GLN A 281 -15.24 -7.17 -14.08
N ILE A 282 -15.03 -8.43 -14.49
CA ILE A 282 -15.99 -9.51 -14.23
C ILE A 282 -16.12 -9.73 -12.74
N VAL A 283 -15.01 -9.86 -12.02
CA VAL A 283 -15.00 -10.15 -10.59
C VAL A 283 -15.56 -9.00 -9.78
N LEU A 284 -15.29 -7.74 -10.16
CA LEU A 284 -15.84 -6.56 -9.50
C LEU A 284 -17.36 -6.39 -9.72
N LYS A 285 -17.88 -6.74 -10.91
CA LYS A 285 -19.29 -6.53 -11.28
C LYS A 285 -20.20 -7.73 -11.05
N CYS A 286 -19.67 -8.95 -10.96
CA CYS A 286 -20.53 -10.14 -10.87
C CYS A 286 -21.37 -10.13 -9.58
N SER A 287 -22.52 -10.81 -9.62
CA SER A 287 -23.33 -10.99 -8.43
C SER A 287 -22.53 -11.75 -7.37
N TYR A 288 -22.79 -11.51 -6.08
CA TYR A 288 -22.10 -12.25 -5.02
C TYR A 288 -22.30 -13.77 -5.15
N ASN A 289 -23.49 -14.20 -5.61
CA ASN A 289 -23.79 -15.62 -5.87
C ASN A 289 -22.88 -16.24 -6.93
N ASP A 290 -22.45 -15.46 -7.92
CA ASP A 290 -21.57 -15.93 -9.01
C ASP A 290 -20.07 -15.83 -8.63
N LEU A 291 -19.73 -15.13 -7.55
CA LEU A 291 -18.34 -14.83 -7.20
C LEU A 291 -17.51 -16.10 -6.94
N LEU A 292 -18.09 -17.08 -6.23
CA LEU A 292 -17.42 -18.36 -6.00
C LEU A 292 -17.16 -19.11 -7.32
N PHE A 293 -18.09 -19.04 -8.27
CA PHE A 293 -17.89 -19.62 -9.59
C PHE A 293 -16.72 -18.96 -10.29
N CYS A 294 -16.67 -17.61 -10.33
CA CYS A 294 -15.57 -16.88 -10.96
C CYS A 294 -14.21 -17.25 -10.36
N VAL A 295 -14.14 -17.37 -9.03
CA VAL A 295 -12.90 -17.78 -8.34
C VAL A 295 -12.48 -19.20 -8.72
N ARG A 296 -13.43 -20.15 -8.81
CA ARG A 296 -13.12 -21.53 -9.24
C ARG A 296 -12.63 -21.58 -10.68
N SER A 297 -13.35 -20.94 -11.60
CA SER A 297 -12.98 -20.87 -13.01
C SER A 297 -11.62 -20.21 -13.22
N ALA A 298 -11.23 -19.25 -12.38
CA ALA A 298 -9.91 -18.64 -12.41
C ALA A 298 -8.80 -19.67 -12.18
N TYR A 299 -8.93 -20.47 -11.12
CA TYR A 299 -7.96 -21.50 -10.78
C TYR A 299 -7.99 -22.68 -11.75
N ASP A 300 -9.18 -23.09 -12.22
CA ASP A 300 -9.35 -24.13 -13.23
C ASP A 300 -8.72 -23.73 -14.58
N SER A 301 -8.53 -22.44 -14.84
CA SER A 301 -7.88 -21.95 -16.06
C SER A 301 -6.37 -22.18 -16.09
N GLU A 302 -5.74 -22.42 -14.94
CA GLU A 302 -4.29 -22.49 -14.74
C GLU A 302 -3.51 -21.28 -15.29
N ASN A 303 -4.20 -20.16 -15.58
CA ASN A 303 -3.59 -18.95 -16.12
C ASN A 303 -3.21 -17.98 -14.98
N PRO A 304 -1.92 -17.67 -14.78
CA PRO A 304 -1.47 -16.88 -13.64
C PRO A 304 -1.97 -15.44 -13.67
N GLU A 305 -2.14 -14.84 -14.85
CA GLU A 305 -2.67 -13.47 -14.97
C GLU A 305 -4.13 -13.42 -14.50
N VAL A 306 -4.95 -14.38 -14.93
CA VAL A 306 -6.36 -14.49 -14.52
C VAL A 306 -6.49 -14.79 -13.03
N ILE A 307 -5.66 -15.67 -12.48
CA ILE A 307 -5.64 -15.98 -11.04
C ILE A 307 -5.28 -14.72 -10.24
N ASN A 308 -4.18 -14.05 -10.57
CA ASN A 308 -3.73 -12.87 -9.84
C ASN A 308 -4.75 -11.72 -9.93
N SER A 309 -5.29 -11.47 -11.13
CA SER A 309 -6.34 -10.47 -11.33
C SER A 309 -7.59 -10.75 -10.50
N THR A 310 -8.00 -12.03 -10.44
CA THR A 310 -9.13 -12.48 -9.62
C THR A 310 -8.86 -12.23 -8.14
N LEU A 311 -7.67 -12.55 -7.64
CA LEU A 311 -7.29 -12.31 -6.24
C LEU A 311 -7.25 -10.82 -5.92
N CYS A 312 -6.69 -9.98 -6.79
CA CYS A 312 -6.65 -8.53 -6.64
C CYS A 312 -8.06 -7.91 -6.60
N ALA A 313 -8.93 -8.29 -7.54
CA ALA A 313 -10.31 -7.83 -7.59
C ALA A 313 -11.13 -8.33 -6.37
N LEU A 314 -10.86 -9.55 -5.91
CA LEU A 314 -11.49 -10.10 -4.71
C LEU A 314 -11.15 -9.29 -3.46
N LYS A 315 -9.88 -8.85 -3.29
CA LYS A 315 -9.47 -7.97 -2.17
C LYS A 315 -10.34 -6.71 -2.07
N GLN A 316 -10.72 -6.12 -3.20
CA GLN A 316 -11.56 -4.92 -3.23
C GLN A 316 -13.01 -5.18 -2.79
N ARG A 317 -13.51 -6.42 -2.95
CA ARG A 317 -14.89 -6.79 -2.57
C ARG A 317 -15.05 -7.24 -1.13
N ILE A 318 -13.96 -7.65 -0.47
CA ILE A 318 -14.00 -8.18 0.90
C ILE A 318 -14.56 -7.17 1.91
N PRO A 319 -14.19 -5.87 1.92
CA PRO A 319 -14.72 -4.92 2.92
C PRO A 319 -16.21 -4.62 2.77
N VAL A 320 -16.84 -5.01 1.65
CA VAL A 320 -18.24 -4.71 1.36
C VAL A 320 -19.16 -5.69 2.10
N LYS A 321 -20.18 -5.18 2.78
CA LYS A 321 -21.05 -5.97 3.69
C LYS A 321 -21.70 -7.17 3.02
N GLU A 322 -22.13 -7.02 1.77
CA GLU A 322 -22.77 -8.06 0.97
C GLU A 322 -21.88 -9.29 0.76
N PHE A 323 -20.55 -9.14 0.83
CA PHE A 323 -19.59 -10.23 0.76
C PHE A 323 -19.74 -11.25 1.90
N GLU A 324 -20.27 -10.84 3.06
CA GLU A 324 -20.46 -11.71 4.23
C GLU A 324 -21.21 -13.00 3.85
N SER A 325 -22.24 -12.87 2.99
CA SER A 325 -23.07 -13.99 2.51
C SER A 325 -22.31 -15.09 1.74
N VAL A 326 -21.15 -14.76 1.17
CA VAL A 326 -20.34 -15.66 0.33
C VAL A 326 -18.92 -15.87 0.86
N SER A 327 -18.59 -15.24 1.99
CA SER A 327 -17.28 -15.32 2.64
C SER A 327 -16.88 -16.77 2.99
N ASN A 328 -17.76 -17.54 3.65
CA ASN A 328 -17.54 -18.92 4.05
C ASN A 328 -17.21 -19.88 2.89
N PRO A 329 -18.04 -19.97 1.82
CA PRO A 329 -17.75 -20.90 0.74
C PRO A 329 -16.52 -20.50 -0.08
N ILE A 330 -16.23 -19.20 -0.22
CA ILE A 330 -15.00 -18.71 -0.85
C ILE A 330 -13.78 -19.08 0.00
N LEU A 331 -13.78 -18.75 1.28
CA LEU A 331 -12.69 -19.09 2.20
C LEU A 331 -12.43 -20.60 2.23
N SER A 332 -13.48 -21.42 2.30
CA SER A 332 -13.36 -22.89 2.27
C SER A 332 -12.78 -23.43 0.96
N TYR A 333 -12.96 -22.73 -0.15
CA TYR A 333 -12.31 -23.09 -1.42
C TYR A 333 -10.84 -22.67 -1.44
N LEU A 334 -10.54 -21.42 -1.04
CA LEU A 334 -9.17 -20.92 -0.97
C LEU A 334 -8.28 -21.73 -0.01
N LEU A 335 -8.82 -22.15 1.14
CA LEU A 335 -8.11 -23.01 2.10
C LEU A 335 -7.79 -24.40 1.52
N ARG A 336 -8.64 -24.95 0.64
CA ARG A 336 -8.33 -26.21 -0.05
C ARG A 336 -7.14 -26.06 -1.00
N LEU A 337 -7.09 -24.96 -1.74
CA LEU A 337 -5.97 -24.63 -2.62
C LEU A 337 -4.63 -24.48 -1.87
N MET A 338 -4.66 -24.12 -0.59
CA MET A 338 -3.46 -24.05 0.25
C MET A 338 -2.91 -25.44 0.63
N VAL A 339 -3.73 -26.48 0.64
CA VAL A 339 -3.31 -27.86 0.94
C VAL A 339 -2.72 -28.53 -0.30
N ASP A 340 -3.31 -28.26 -1.48
CA ASP A 340 -3.02 -28.99 -2.72
C ASP A 340 -1.75 -28.50 -3.46
N GLY A 341 -1.01 -27.51 -2.93
CA GLY A 341 0.16 -26.93 -3.62
C GLY A 341 1.04 -26.00 -2.79
N ASN A 342 1.89 -25.21 -3.47
CA ASN A 342 2.67 -24.12 -2.87
C ASN A 342 1.89 -22.80 -3.09
N PRO A 343 1.08 -22.34 -2.11
CA PRO A 343 0.19 -21.21 -2.33
C PRO A 343 0.98 -19.92 -2.57
N SER A 344 0.48 -19.08 -3.48
CA SER A 344 1.05 -17.76 -3.72
C SER A 344 0.88 -16.86 -2.50
N GLU A 345 1.76 -15.87 -2.35
CA GLU A 345 1.62 -14.86 -1.29
C GLU A 345 0.29 -14.09 -1.41
N ASP A 346 -0.16 -13.79 -2.64
CA ASP A 346 -1.44 -13.12 -2.89
C ASP A 346 -2.65 -13.91 -2.42
N LEU A 347 -2.63 -15.24 -2.58
CA LEU A 347 -3.67 -16.11 -2.05
C LEU A 347 -3.72 -16.00 -0.51
N ARG A 348 -2.56 -16.08 0.15
CA ARG A 348 -2.48 -15.91 1.62
C ARG A 348 -2.97 -14.53 2.06
N ARG A 349 -2.62 -13.47 1.32
CA ARG A 349 -3.12 -12.10 1.58
C ARG A 349 -4.64 -12.02 1.47
N VAL A 350 -5.25 -12.62 0.45
CA VAL A 350 -6.72 -12.68 0.31
C VAL A 350 -7.37 -13.43 1.47
N VAL A 351 -6.84 -14.61 1.81
CA VAL A 351 -7.36 -15.42 2.93
C VAL A 351 -7.30 -14.63 4.23
N PHE A 352 -6.17 -13.98 4.51
CA PHE A 352 -6.00 -13.13 5.67
C PHE A 352 -7.00 -11.96 5.69
N GLU A 353 -7.24 -11.36 4.53
CA GLU A 353 -8.17 -10.23 4.39
C GLU A 353 -9.61 -10.62 4.69
N ILE A 354 -10.04 -11.81 4.26
CA ILE A 354 -11.34 -12.38 4.59
C ILE A 354 -11.45 -12.58 6.10
N LEU A 355 -10.44 -13.19 6.73
CA LEU A 355 -10.41 -13.45 8.18
C LEU A 355 -10.45 -12.16 9.01
N CYS A 356 -9.88 -11.07 8.51
CA CYS A 356 -9.93 -9.76 9.18
C CYS A 356 -11.31 -9.10 9.16
N HIS A 357 -12.10 -9.31 8.09
CA HIS A 357 -13.36 -8.58 7.88
C HIS A 357 -14.59 -9.39 8.25
N HIS A 358 -14.54 -10.72 8.09
CA HIS A 358 -15.67 -11.61 8.25
C HIS A 358 -15.34 -12.69 9.27
N LYS A 359 -16.33 -13.10 10.07
CA LYS A 359 -16.19 -14.19 11.04
C LYS A 359 -16.69 -15.49 10.40
N PRO A 360 -15.82 -16.39 9.95
CA PRO A 360 -16.27 -17.60 9.30
C PRO A 360 -16.92 -18.57 10.29
N HIS A 361 -17.76 -19.45 9.78
CA HIS A 361 -18.42 -20.50 10.56
C HIS A 361 -18.32 -21.85 9.84
N ASN A 362 -18.14 -22.94 10.60
CA ASN A 362 -18.12 -24.31 10.10
C ASN A 362 -17.09 -24.54 8.97
N LEU A 363 -15.84 -24.14 9.20
CA LEU A 363 -14.74 -24.40 8.26
C LEU A 363 -14.31 -25.88 8.32
N ASN A 364 -13.68 -26.33 7.23
CA ASN A 364 -13.32 -27.72 6.89
C ASN A 364 -12.47 -28.44 7.97
N ASP A 365 -12.48 -29.78 7.97
CA ASP A 365 -11.80 -30.63 8.97
C ASP A 365 -10.24 -30.59 8.92
N ASN A 366 -9.63 -29.94 7.91
CA ASN A 366 -8.18 -29.93 7.69
C ASN A 366 -7.44 -28.69 8.26
N MET A 367 -8.05 -27.90 9.14
CA MET A 367 -7.46 -26.65 9.65
C MET A 367 -6.08 -26.87 10.28
N GLU A 368 -5.91 -27.93 11.07
CA GLU A 368 -4.64 -28.28 11.73
C GLU A 368 -3.50 -28.49 10.72
N THR A 369 -3.78 -29.20 9.62
CA THR A 369 -2.78 -29.43 8.56
C THR A 369 -2.35 -28.11 7.90
N ILE A 370 -3.31 -27.22 7.65
CA ILE A 370 -3.03 -25.91 7.04
C ILE A 370 -2.20 -25.04 8.00
N ILE A 371 -2.54 -25.01 9.27
CA ILE A 371 -1.81 -24.24 10.29
C ILE A 371 -0.35 -24.73 10.37
N ASN A 372 -0.12 -26.04 10.41
CA ASN A 372 1.22 -26.63 10.43
C ASN A 372 2.05 -26.26 9.18
N LEU A 373 1.44 -26.25 8.00
CA LEU A 373 2.11 -25.80 6.76
C LEU A 373 2.51 -24.31 6.85
N LEU A 374 1.62 -23.46 7.35
CA LEU A 374 1.88 -22.02 7.51
C LEU A 374 2.96 -21.71 8.54
N LEU A 375 2.97 -22.44 9.66
CA LEU A 375 3.99 -22.34 10.70
C LEU A 375 5.38 -22.73 10.17
N LYS A 376 5.44 -23.75 9.30
CA LYS A 376 6.68 -24.21 8.67
C LYS A 376 7.26 -23.16 7.72
N GLU A 377 6.42 -22.47 6.96
CA GLU A 377 6.85 -21.38 6.09
C GLU A 377 7.37 -20.17 6.88
N GLY A 378 6.66 -19.82 7.97
CA GLY A 378 7.13 -18.81 8.91
C GLY A 378 7.15 -17.37 8.39
N THR A 379 6.55 -17.07 7.23
CA THR A 379 6.42 -15.68 6.75
C THR A 379 5.37 -14.93 7.57
N ILE A 380 5.46 -13.59 7.66
CA ILE A 380 4.48 -12.78 8.40
C ILE A 380 3.05 -13.03 7.92
N ILE A 381 2.81 -13.13 6.62
CA ILE A 381 1.46 -13.40 6.10
C ILE A 381 0.99 -14.82 6.43
N SER A 382 1.89 -15.81 6.42
CA SER A 382 1.55 -17.20 6.81
C SER A 382 1.16 -17.26 8.29
N ILE A 383 1.93 -16.60 9.16
CA ILE A 383 1.62 -16.50 10.59
C ILE A 383 0.32 -15.72 10.83
N ALA A 384 0.06 -14.66 10.06
CA ALA A 384 -1.17 -13.88 10.15
C ALA A 384 -2.42 -14.69 9.76
N VAL A 385 -2.34 -15.52 8.72
CA VAL A 385 -3.41 -16.48 8.38
C VAL A 385 -3.58 -17.51 9.49
N ALA A 386 -2.48 -18.06 10.03
CA ALA A 386 -2.53 -19.01 11.14
C ALA A 386 -3.22 -18.42 12.37
N CYS A 387 -2.98 -17.15 12.71
CA CYS A 387 -3.70 -16.44 13.78
C CYS A 387 -5.22 -16.47 13.57
N GLY A 388 -5.66 -16.16 12.34
CA GLY A 388 -7.08 -16.16 12.01
C GLY A 388 -7.69 -17.56 12.08
N LEU A 389 -7.00 -18.59 11.60
CA LEU A 389 -7.50 -19.97 11.67
C LEU A 389 -7.57 -20.49 13.12
N LEU A 390 -6.54 -20.26 13.92
CA LEU A 390 -6.53 -20.59 15.35
C LEU A 390 -7.66 -19.88 16.10
N SER A 391 -8.03 -18.66 15.71
CA SER A 391 -9.13 -17.93 16.36
C SER A 391 -10.51 -18.59 16.14
N LEU A 392 -10.63 -19.49 15.15
CA LEU A 392 -11.87 -20.19 14.78
C LEU A 392 -11.91 -21.62 15.31
N ASP A 393 -10.74 -22.23 15.47
CA ASP A 393 -10.60 -23.59 15.98
C ASP A 393 -10.67 -23.61 17.51
N GLN A 394 -11.69 -24.30 18.03
CA GLN A 394 -11.89 -24.40 19.48
C GLN A 394 -11.04 -25.49 20.12
N GLU A 395 -10.41 -26.39 19.34
CA GLU A 395 -9.61 -27.51 19.84
C GLU A 395 -8.11 -27.34 19.57
N SER A 396 -7.68 -26.12 19.22
CA SER A 396 -6.30 -25.84 18.82
C SER A 396 -5.26 -26.31 19.83
N GLU A 397 -4.20 -26.95 19.32
CA GLU A 397 -3.09 -27.42 20.12
C GLU A 397 -2.34 -26.26 20.80
N LYS A 398 -2.07 -26.41 22.10
CA LYS A 398 -1.34 -25.41 22.91
C LYS A 398 0.00 -25.01 22.27
N GLN A 399 0.70 -25.96 21.65
CA GLN A 399 2.00 -25.72 21.00
C GLN A 399 1.89 -24.78 19.79
N MET A 400 0.83 -24.90 18.99
CA MET A 400 0.62 -24.04 17.81
C MET A 400 0.32 -22.60 18.22
N ILE A 401 -0.51 -22.42 19.25
CA ILE A 401 -0.82 -21.09 19.81
C ILE A 401 0.47 -20.44 20.31
N GLU A 402 1.29 -21.18 21.06
CA GLU A 402 2.56 -20.65 21.57
C GLU A 402 3.52 -20.27 20.44
N GLU A 403 3.69 -21.12 19.44
CA GLU A 403 4.57 -20.85 18.29
C GLU A 403 4.13 -19.59 17.54
N VAL A 404 2.83 -19.43 17.24
CA VAL A 404 2.28 -18.24 16.58
C VAL A 404 2.57 -16.98 17.40
N VAL A 405 2.34 -17.02 18.72
CA VAL A 405 2.56 -15.86 19.59
C VAL A 405 4.04 -15.49 19.66
N VAL A 406 4.93 -16.47 19.71
CA VAL A 406 6.38 -16.24 19.68
C VAL A 406 6.80 -15.60 18.36
N ARG A 407 6.32 -16.10 17.22
CA ARG A 407 6.61 -15.51 15.90
C ARG A 407 6.05 -14.10 15.77
N LEU A 408 4.81 -13.85 16.20
CA LEU A 408 4.23 -12.50 16.20
C LEU A 408 5.10 -11.51 16.98
N ARG A 409 5.64 -11.91 18.13
CA ARG A 409 6.54 -11.06 18.93
C ARG A 409 7.80 -10.66 18.15
N THR A 410 8.35 -11.54 17.33
CA THR A 410 9.53 -11.22 16.50
C THR A 410 9.22 -10.22 15.36
N PHE A 411 7.97 -10.19 14.89
CA PHE A 411 7.58 -9.32 13.77
C PHE A 411 7.25 -7.87 14.17
N ILE A 412 7.06 -7.62 15.46
CA ILE A 412 6.76 -6.27 15.99
C ILE A 412 8.02 -5.50 16.42
N GLU A 413 9.19 -6.15 16.38
CA GLU A 413 10.45 -5.45 16.63
C GLU A 413 10.66 -4.37 15.55
N PRO A 414 11.23 -3.20 15.92
CA PRO A 414 11.53 -2.15 14.97
C PRO A 414 12.40 -2.71 13.84
N SER A 415 11.80 -2.84 12.66
CA SER A 415 12.43 -3.33 11.44
C SER A 415 12.27 -2.29 10.35
N GLU A 416 13.11 -2.36 9.30
CA GLU A 416 13.01 -1.45 8.15
C GLU A 416 11.64 -1.51 7.44
N TYR A 417 10.85 -2.58 7.66
CA TYR A 417 9.63 -2.88 6.92
C TYR A 417 8.36 -2.60 7.74
N GLU A 418 7.81 -1.39 7.60
CA GLU A 418 6.52 -0.97 8.18
C GLU A 418 5.37 -1.97 7.91
N GLU A 419 5.32 -2.53 6.70
CA GLU A 419 4.27 -3.47 6.27
C GLU A 419 4.20 -4.70 7.19
N THR A 420 5.34 -5.18 7.68
CA THR A 420 5.42 -6.34 8.58
C THR A 420 4.71 -6.06 9.90
N ARG A 421 4.96 -4.90 10.51
CA ARG A 421 4.35 -4.50 11.79
C ARG A 421 2.86 -4.21 11.63
N LEU A 422 2.47 -3.63 10.49
CA LEU A 422 1.06 -3.43 10.16
C LEU A 422 0.31 -4.77 10.06
N ILE A 423 0.86 -5.77 9.34
CA ILE A 423 0.26 -7.10 9.26
C ILE A 423 0.21 -7.78 10.64
N ALA A 424 1.28 -7.66 11.44
CA ALA A 424 1.31 -8.20 12.80
C ALA A 424 0.21 -7.60 13.69
N SER A 425 -0.05 -6.30 13.57
CA SER A 425 -1.14 -5.62 14.29
C SER A 425 -2.54 -6.12 13.89
N ARG A 426 -2.74 -6.37 12.61
CA ARG A 426 -3.99 -6.96 12.09
C ARG A 426 -4.16 -8.39 12.59
N ALA A 427 -3.09 -9.18 12.56
CA ALA A 427 -3.08 -10.56 13.04
C ALA A 427 -3.37 -10.64 14.54
N LEU A 428 -2.76 -9.75 15.33
CA LEU A 428 -3.00 -9.64 16.77
C LEU A 428 -4.48 -9.39 17.07
N SER A 429 -5.16 -8.58 16.26
CA SER A 429 -6.59 -8.31 16.42
C SER A 429 -7.47 -9.55 16.27
N LEU A 430 -7.02 -10.60 15.56
CA LEU A 430 -7.70 -11.89 15.49
C LEU A 430 -7.46 -12.74 16.74
N MET A 431 -6.31 -12.57 17.38
CA MET A 431 -5.88 -13.34 18.56
C MET A 431 -6.52 -12.87 19.88
N TYR A 432 -7.30 -11.78 19.89
CA TYR A 432 -7.93 -11.26 21.12
C TYR A 432 -8.79 -12.30 21.87
N ILE A 433 -9.32 -13.29 21.15
CA ILE A 433 -10.14 -14.36 21.70
C ILE A 433 -9.41 -15.15 22.79
N PHE A 434 -8.10 -15.31 22.67
CA PHE A 434 -7.25 -15.99 23.66
C PHE A 434 -7.01 -15.17 24.93
N ILE A 435 -7.30 -13.86 24.90
CA ILE A 435 -7.36 -13.02 26.10
C ILE A 435 -8.71 -13.16 26.80
N SER A 436 -9.80 -13.16 26.03
CA SER A 436 -11.16 -13.05 26.57
C SER A 436 -11.80 -14.40 26.94
N ARG A 437 -11.27 -15.53 26.44
CA ARG A 437 -11.82 -16.87 26.70
C ARG A 437 -10.84 -17.75 27.50
N PRO A 438 -11.35 -18.73 28.28
CA PRO A 438 -10.52 -19.81 28.81
C PRO A 438 -10.06 -20.72 27.64
N ILE A 439 -8.75 -20.94 27.52
CA ILE A 439 -8.15 -21.78 26.46
C ILE A 439 -8.18 -23.23 26.97
N ASN A 440 -9.21 -24.01 26.65
CA ASN A 440 -9.36 -25.47 26.85
C ASN A 440 -8.88 -26.12 28.17
N ASP A 441 -8.42 -25.35 29.14
CA ASP A 441 -8.17 -25.78 30.50
C ASP A 441 -9.46 -25.56 31.29
N GLU A 442 -9.83 -26.58 32.05
CA GLU A 442 -10.89 -26.50 33.07
C GLU A 442 -10.62 -25.38 34.09
N ASP A 443 -9.39 -24.85 34.11
CA ASP A 443 -8.94 -23.76 34.97
C ASP A 443 -8.37 -22.60 34.13
N ALA A 444 -9.10 -21.47 34.10
CA ALA A 444 -8.67 -20.22 33.45
C ALA A 444 -7.37 -19.63 34.05
N SER A 445 -6.89 -20.21 35.14
CA SER A 445 -5.71 -19.85 35.90
C SER A 445 -4.46 -20.66 35.51
N SER A 446 -4.51 -21.47 34.44
CA SER A 446 -3.38 -22.32 34.07
C SER A 446 -2.15 -21.48 33.68
N PRO A 447 -0.91 -21.88 34.06
CA PRO A 447 0.31 -21.13 33.75
C PRO A 447 0.49 -20.87 32.25
N PHE A 448 0.03 -21.79 31.41
CA PHE A 448 0.08 -21.66 29.95
C PHE A 448 -0.82 -20.51 29.48
N VAL A 449 -2.08 -20.47 29.92
CA VAL A 449 -3.04 -19.42 29.53
C VAL A 449 -2.53 -18.06 29.94
N ASN A 450 -2.05 -17.92 31.18
CA ASN A 450 -1.52 -16.64 31.68
C ASN A 450 -0.29 -16.17 30.90
N SER A 451 0.60 -17.09 30.52
CA SER A 451 1.75 -16.79 29.65
C SER A 451 1.32 -16.24 28.30
N ILE A 452 0.36 -16.89 27.63
CA ILE A 452 -0.16 -16.46 26.32
C ILE A 452 -0.83 -15.08 26.43
N ARG A 453 -1.70 -14.87 27.42
CA ARG A 453 -2.35 -13.57 27.64
C ARG A 453 -1.35 -12.45 27.87
N SER A 454 -0.33 -12.70 28.68
CA SER A 454 0.72 -11.72 28.99
C SER A 454 1.52 -11.35 27.74
N LYS A 455 1.92 -12.34 26.94
CA LYS A 455 2.64 -12.12 25.67
C LYS A 455 1.78 -11.33 24.67
N LEU A 456 0.51 -11.70 24.48
CA LEU A 456 -0.41 -10.99 23.58
C LEU A 456 -0.64 -9.54 24.01
N TRP A 457 -0.79 -9.32 25.33
CA TRP A 457 -0.88 -7.98 25.88
C TRP A 457 0.39 -7.16 25.60
N GLU A 458 1.57 -7.73 25.84
CA GLU A 458 2.86 -7.07 25.58
C GLU A 458 2.99 -6.68 24.11
N ILE A 459 2.65 -7.59 23.18
CA ILE A 459 2.66 -7.31 21.74
C ILE A 459 1.73 -6.12 21.42
N GLY A 460 0.52 -6.11 22.00
CA GLY A 460 -0.44 -5.03 21.80
C GLY A 460 0.02 -3.68 22.36
N ILE A 461 0.71 -3.66 23.51
CA ILE A 461 1.32 -2.44 24.05
C ILE A 461 2.41 -1.92 23.10
N THR A 462 3.32 -2.79 22.66
CA THR A 462 4.42 -2.39 21.79
C THR A 462 3.90 -1.78 20.48
N LEU A 463 2.85 -2.36 19.88
CA LEU A 463 2.24 -1.82 18.66
C LEU A 463 1.45 -0.52 18.88
N LEU A 464 0.87 -0.30 20.07
CA LEU A 464 0.27 0.99 20.42
C LEU A 464 1.32 2.10 20.61
N GLU A 465 2.54 1.71 20.95
CA GLU A 465 3.71 2.58 21.11
C GLU A 465 4.57 2.67 19.83
N ASP A 466 4.15 2.04 18.72
CA ASP A 466 4.90 2.02 17.46
C ASP A 466 5.20 3.43 16.94
N GLU A 467 6.34 3.62 16.27
CA GLU A 467 6.71 4.90 15.65
C GLU A 467 5.69 5.34 14.59
N ASN A 468 5.14 4.38 13.83
CA ASN A 468 4.26 4.67 12.71
C ASN A 468 2.79 4.89 13.15
N PRO A 469 2.16 6.03 12.80
CA PRO A 469 0.77 6.31 13.15
C PRO A 469 -0.25 5.29 12.64
N ILE A 470 -0.04 4.72 11.45
CA ILE A 470 -0.94 3.74 10.83
C ILE A 470 -0.94 2.45 11.63
N VAL A 471 0.24 1.98 12.05
CA VAL A 471 0.39 0.79 12.91
C VAL A 471 -0.32 1.00 14.24
N ARG A 472 -0.11 2.16 14.89
CA ARG A 472 -0.80 2.51 16.15
C ARG A 472 -2.32 2.51 16.02
N VAL A 473 -2.84 3.11 14.94
CA VAL A 473 -4.29 3.14 14.67
C VAL A 473 -4.82 1.73 14.48
N GLU A 474 -4.11 0.87 13.75
CA GLU A 474 -4.54 -0.51 13.56
C GLU A 474 -4.53 -1.30 14.88
N ALA A 475 -3.54 -1.10 15.74
CA ALA A 475 -3.43 -1.76 17.04
C ALA A 475 -4.59 -1.44 17.99
N THR A 476 -5.29 -0.31 17.76
CA THR A 476 -6.48 0.05 18.54
C THR A 476 -7.62 -0.96 18.39
N LYS A 477 -7.69 -1.73 17.30
CA LYS A 477 -8.73 -2.76 17.09
C LYS A 477 -8.59 -3.91 18.08
N PHE A 478 -7.36 -4.39 18.27
CA PHE A 478 -7.04 -5.36 19.31
C PHE A 478 -7.35 -4.79 20.70
N ALA A 479 -6.80 -3.62 21.00
CA ALA A 479 -6.96 -3.00 22.32
C ALA A 479 -8.44 -2.75 22.67
N SER A 480 -9.23 -2.29 21.68
CA SER A 480 -10.66 -2.05 21.84
C SER A 480 -11.44 -3.34 22.13
N SER A 481 -11.03 -4.46 21.52
CA SER A 481 -11.60 -5.77 21.84
C SER A 481 -11.26 -6.22 23.26
N VAL A 482 -10.01 -6.00 23.72
CA VAL A 482 -9.57 -6.38 25.08
C VAL A 482 -10.28 -5.55 26.16
N ILE A 483 -10.50 -4.25 25.93
CA ILE A 483 -11.16 -3.34 26.88
C ILE A 483 -12.69 -3.28 26.69
N GLU A 484 -13.25 -4.08 25.79
CA GLU A 484 -14.68 -4.14 25.45
C GLU A 484 -15.27 -2.77 25.04
N ALA A 485 -14.50 -1.97 24.29
CA ALA A 485 -14.98 -0.71 23.74
C ALA A 485 -15.88 -0.97 22.52
N SER A 486 -16.95 -0.18 22.39
CA SER A 486 -17.89 -0.31 21.27
C SER A 486 -17.29 0.06 19.91
N HIS A 487 -16.26 0.90 19.89
CA HIS A 487 -15.58 1.36 18.68
C HIS A 487 -14.08 1.58 18.95
N PRO A 488 -13.22 1.45 17.93
CA PRO A 488 -11.80 1.81 18.02
C PRO A 488 -11.60 3.22 18.58
N GLN A 489 -10.83 3.33 19.67
CA GLN A 489 -10.54 4.61 20.30
C GLN A 489 -9.19 5.17 19.84
N ASN A 490 -8.89 6.40 20.21
CA ASN A 490 -7.57 6.98 19.98
C ASN A 490 -6.47 6.08 20.63
N PRO A 491 -5.33 5.84 19.95
CA PRO A 491 -4.26 4.97 20.45
C PRO A 491 -3.83 5.27 21.90
N TYR A 492 -3.72 6.54 22.28
CA TYR A 492 -3.33 6.93 23.64
C TYR A 492 -4.38 6.55 24.69
N ILE A 493 -5.67 6.65 24.34
CA ILE A 493 -6.76 6.22 25.23
C ILE A 493 -6.71 4.70 25.39
N CYS A 494 -6.48 3.96 24.29
CA CYS A 494 -6.29 2.52 24.32
C CYS A 494 -5.09 2.13 25.19
N LEU A 495 -3.93 2.78 25.03
CA LEU A 495 -2.73 2.54 25.83
C LEU A 495 -2.99 2.75 27.32
N ARG A 496 -3.62 3.88 27.68
CA ARG A 496 -3.98 4.16 29.08
C ARG A 496 -4.88 3.09 29.68
N LYS A 497 -5.90 2.65 28.94
CA LYS A 497 -6.84 1.63 29.41
C LYS A 497 -6.25 0.23 29.47
N MET A 498 -5.38 -0.10 28.52
CA MET A 498 -4.63 -1.35 28.51
C MET A 498 -3.60 -1.44 29.65
N MET A 499 -3.27 -0.32 30.29
CA MET A 499 -2.39 -0.24 31.47
C MET A 499 -3.17 -0.07 32.79
N ASP A 500 -4.50 0.05 32.75
CA ASP A 500 -5.33 0.28 33.92
C ASP A 500 -5.68 -1.05 34.62
N PRO A 501 -5.22 -1.27 35.87
CA PRO A 501 -5.51 -2.52 36.59
C PRO A 501 -7.01 -2.81 36.76
N THR A 502 -7.86 -1.77 36.84
CA THR A 502 -9.31 -1.93 36.99
C THR A 502 -9.99 -2.50 35.75
N ILE A 503 -9.36 -2.33 34.59
CA ILE A 503 -9.82 -2.87 33.31
C ILE A 503 -9.22 -4.27 33.13
N LEU A 504 -7.92 -4.44 33.39
CA LEU A 504 -7.22 -5.70 33.20
C LEU A 504 -7.71 -6.83 34.12
N ILE A 505 -8.22 -6.52 35.32
CA ILE A 505 -8.73 -7.54 36.26
C ILE A 505 -9.89 -8.40 35.71
N ARG A 506 -10.50 -7.98 34.60
CA ARG A 506 -11.51 -8.77 33.89
C ARG A 506 -10.92 -9.98 33.17
N ASN A 507 -9.70 -9.85 32.63
CA ASN A 507 -9.07 -10.84 31.77
C ASN A 507 -7.81 -11.47 32.39
N PHE A 508 -7.27 -10.88 33.45
CA PHE A 508 -5.99 -11.26 34.08
C PHE A 508 -6.16 -11.45 35.58
N HIS A 509 -5.45 -12.41 36.17
CA HIS A 509 -5.29 -12.44 37.63
C HIS A 509 -4.40 -11.29 38.08
N VAL A 510 -4.62 -10.80 39.31
CA VAL A 510 -3.87 -9.67 39.87
C VAL A 510 -2.35 -9.88 39.81
N ARG A 511 -1.87 -11.12 40.02
CA ARG A 511 -0.44 -11.44 39.90
C ARG A 511 0.08 -11.27 38.47
N ASP A 512 -0.69 -11.66 37.47
CA ASP A 512 -0.32 -11.51 36.06
C ASP A 512 -0.32 -10.05 35.65
N ILE A 513 -1.29 -9.25 36.13
CA ILE A 513 -1.29 -7.80 35.94
C ILE A 513 -0.01 -7.18 36.51
N VAL A 514 0.35 -7.57 37.73
CA VAL A 514 1.60 -7.09 38.36
C VAL A 514 2.81 -7.46 37.50
N ASN A 515 2.89 -8.70 37.00
CA ASN A 515 4.00 -9.13 36.14
C ASN A 515 4.04 -8.36 34.81
N CYS A 516 2.90 -8.16 34.15
CA CYS A 516 2.80 -7.35 32.93
C CYS A 516 3.24 -5.90 33.16
N LEU A 517 2.82 -5.28 34.26
CA LEU A 517 3.22 -3.90 34.55
C LEU A 517 4.69 -3.81 35.00
N LEU A 518 5.20 -4.81 35.73
CA LEU A 518 6.61 -4.86 36.13
C LEU A 518 7.54 -5.09 34.94
N SER A 519 7.17 -5.94 33.97
CA SER A 519 8.00 -6.19 32.78
C SER A 519 8.23 -4.92 31.96
N ARG A 520 7.31 -3.95 31.99
CA ARG A 520 7.51 -2.61 31.38
C ARG A 520 8.62 -1.80 32.04
N LEU A 521 8.97 -2.11 33.28
CA LEU A 521 10.04 -1.45 34.03
C LEU A 521 11.38 -2.18 33.92
N GLU A 522 11.43 -3.32 33.22
CA GLU A 522 12.65 -4.11 33.04
C GLU A 522 13.49 -3.60 31.87
N CYS A 523 14.82 -3.60 32.06
CA CYS A 523 15.76 -3.34 30.98
C CYS A 523 16.11 -4.66 30.29
N SER A 524 16.11 -4.67 28.95
CA SER A 524 16.56 -5.83 28.18
C SER A 524 18.07 -6.04 28.34
N GLN A 525 18.55 -7.25 28.03
CA GLN A 525 19.99 -7.52 28.07
C GLN A 525 20.76 -6.66 27.06
N GLU A 526 20.18 -6.39 25.90
CA GLU A 526 20.77 -5.53 24.87
C GLU A 526 20.84 -4.07 25.31
N GLU A 527 19.77 -3.57 25.95
CA GLU A 527 19.77 -2.23 26.58
C GLU A 527 20.90 -2.11 27.60
N LEU A 528 21.07 -3.12 28.47
CA LEU A 528 22.14 -3.11 29.47
C LEU A 528 23.55 -3.29 28.87
N ALA A 529 23.69 -4.09 27.80
CA ALA A 529 24.95 -4.27 27.09
C ALA A 529 25.40 -3.01 26.34
N SER A 530 24.44 -2.17 25.90
CA SER A 530 24.74 -0.88 25.29
C SER A 530 25.44 0.10 26.25
N LEU A 531 25.31 -0.10 27.57
CA LEU A 531 26.05 0.68 28.57
C LEU A 531 27.53 0.27 28.68
N GLU A 532 27.95 -0.84 28.07
CA GLU A 532 29.31 -1.41 28.19
C GLU A 532 30.16 -1.26 26.92
N ASN A 533 29.55 -1.19 25.73
CA ASN A 533 30.24 -1.38 24.44
C ASN A 533 30.39 -0.12 23.56
N ASP A 534 30.39 1.07 24.15
CA ASP A 534 30.42 2.34 23.37
C ASP A 534 31.70 2.50 22.52
N ASP A 535 32.80 1.81 22.83
CA ASP A 535 34.05 1.93 22.05
C ASP A 535 33.99 1.27 20.64
N ALA A 536 33.04 0.38 20.36
CA ALA A 536 33.04 -0.44 19.13
C ALA A 536 32.16 0.10 17.98
N VAL A 537 31.25 1.05 18.24
CA VAL A 537 30.34 1.61 17.22
C VAL A 537 30.95 2.87 16.56
N HIS A 538 31.92 3.51 17.20
CA HIS A 538 32.40 4.85 16.79
C HIS A 538 33.63 4.87 15.88
N GLU A 539 34.22 3.73 15.48
CA GLU A 539 35.41 3.75 14.60
C GLU A 539 35.10 3.72 13.09
N ASN A 540 33.88 3.37 12.64
CA ASN A 540 33.62 3.20 11.20
C ASN A 540 32.38 3.89 10.62
N ASN A 541 31.49 4.47 11.44
CA ASN A 541 30.32 5.18 10.93
C ASN A 541 30.38 6.65 11.34
N GLU A 542 30.46 7.54 10.36
CA GLU A 542 30.11 8.96 10.48
C GLU A 542 28.60 9.14 10.75
N GLU A 543 28.04 8.42 11.72
CA GLU A 543 26.69 8.69 12.21
C GLU A 543 26.75 9.92 13.11
N ILE A 544 26.54 11.04 12.42
CA ILE A 544 26.11 12.34 12.90
C ILE A 544 25.43 12.21 14.27
N TYR A 545 25.96 12.93 15.26
CA TYR A 545 25.31 13.24 16.52
C TYR A 545 23.91 13.82 16.26
N LEU A 546 22.93 12.96 16.06
CA LEU A 546 21.54 13.34 15.88
C LEU A 546 21.03 13.70 17.28
N ASN A 547 20.74 14.99 17.43
CA ASN A 547 19.94 15.48 18.53
C ASN A 547 18.66 14.60 18.63
N PRO A 548 18.22 14.15 19.82
CA PRO A 548 16.96 13.43 19.98
C PRO A 548 15.73 14.20 19.46
N PHE A 549 15.90 15.49 19.12
CA PHE A 549 14.92 16.36 18.46
C PHE A 549 15.25 16.72 17.00
N SER A 550 16.34 16.21 16.40
CA SER A 550 16.70 16.46 14.99
C SER A 550 16.21 15.41 14.01
N ASN A 551 15.69 14.29 14.49
CA ASN A 551 14.99 13.35 13.63
C ASN A 551 13.62 13.92 13.25
N SER A 552 13.38 14.05 11.94
CA SER A 552 12.06 14.35 11.37
C SER A 552 11.13 13.13 11.39
N SER A 553 11.57 11.98 11.92
CA SER A 553 10.69 10.84 12.17
C SER A 553 9.74 11.20 13.31
N GLU A 554 8.45 11.06 13.04
CA GLU A 554 7.45 11.21 14.06
C GLU A 554 7.67 10.15 15.15
N ASN A 555 7.77 10.59 16.40
CA ASN A 555 7.28 9.81 17.54
C ASN A 555 8.13 8.67 18.14
N GLU A 556 9.45 8.63 17.96
CA GLU A 556 10.27 7.53 18.51
C GLU A 556 10.28 7.46 20.06
N TYR A 557 9.97 8.55 20.79
CA TYR A 557 10.24 8.64 22.24
C TYR A 557 9.07 8.99 23.17
N ALA A 558 8.01 9.64 22.69
CA ALA A 558 6.96 10.15 23.59
C ALA A 558 6.10 9.02 24.21
N GLU A 559 5.82 7.97 23.44
CA GLU A 559 4.85 6.93 23.83
C GLU A 559 5.43 5.89 24.81
N PRO A 560 6.66 5.33 24.63
CA PRO A 560 7.21 4.37 25.59
C PRO A 560 7.43 4.95 27.00
N ILE A 561 7.84 6.22 27.11
CA ILE A 561 7.99 6.93 28.40
C ILE A 561 6.63 7.06 29.08
N LYS A 562 5.58 7.32 28.29
CA LYS A 562 4.22 7.37 28.79
C LYS A 562 3.77 6.00 29.29
N GLY A 563 4.04 4.94 28.54
CA GLY A 563 3.78 3.56 28.94
C GLY A 563 4.41 3.21 30.28
N ILE A 564 5.70 3.55 30.49
CA ILE A 564 6.39 3.36 31.78
C ILE A 564 5.69 4.12 32.90
N THR A 565 5.30 5.37 32.64
CA THR A 565 4.62 6.21 33.65
C THR A 565 3.26 5.62 34.03
N LEU A 566 2.49 5.15 33.06
CA LEU A 566 1.21 4.47 33.28
C LEU A 566 1.38 3.16 34.04
N ALA A 567 2.43 2.38 33.74
CA ALA A 567 2.73 1.15 34.46
C ALA A 567 3.04 1.39 35.95
N VAL A 568 3.81 2.45 36.26
CA VAL A 568 4.06 2.87 37.64
C VAL A 568 2.75 3.29 38.33
N GLU A 569 1.94 4.12 37.68
CA GLU A 569 0.64 4.55 38.23
C GLU A 569 -0.26 3.35 38.55
N GLY A 570 -0.33 2.36 37.65
CA GLY A 570 -1.07 1.11 37.83
C GLY A 570 -0.56 0.27 39.01
N LEU A 571 0.76 0.06 39.08
CA LEU A 571 1.39 -0.68 40.19
C LEU A 571 1.16 0.00 41.54
N LEU A 572 1.32 1.33 41.61
CA LEU A 572 1.08 2.08 42.84
C LEU A 572 -0.39 2.04 43.27
N SER A 573 -1.32 2.07 42.31
CA SER A 573 -2.76 1.91 42.56
C SER A 573 -3.07 0.53 43.15
N LEU A 574 -2.47 -0.55 42.59
CA LEU A 574 -2.64 -1.90 43.11
C LEU A 574 -2.06 -2.07 44.52
N ILE A 575 -0.86 -1.55 44.77
CA ILE A 575 -0.22 -1.58 46.10
C ILE A 575 -1.09 -0.89 47.16
N GLN A 576 -1.76 0.21 46.79
CA GLN A 576 -2.67 0.95 47.68
C GLN A 576 -3.98 0.19 47.92
N SER A 577 -4.45 -0.55 46.93
CA SER A 577 -5.76 -1.20 46.95
C SER A 577 -5.73 -2.59 47.62
N ASP A 578 -4.62 -3.32 47.53
CA ASP A 578 -4.48 -4.67 48.08
C ASP A 578 -3.09 -4.90 48.73
N PRO A 579 -3.01 -5.04 50.06
CA PRO A 579 -1.75 -5.31 50.76
C PRO A 579 -1.05 -6.61 50.34
N SER A 580 -1.78 -7.60 49.82
CA SER A 580 -1.20 -8.86 49.36
C SER A 580 -0.36 -8.67 48.09
N VAL A 581 -0.67 -7.66 47.28
CA VAL A 581 0.12 -7.27 46.11
C VAL A 581 1.47 -6.72 46.53
N SER A 582 1.52 -5.92 47.60
CA SER A 582 2.79 -5.41 48.14
C SER A 582 3.74 -6.55 48.52
N ARG A 583 3.21 -7.62 49.12
CA ARG A 583 4.00 -8.80 49.49
C ARG A 583 4.49 -9.56 48.25
N TYR A 584 3.62 -9.73 47.26
CA TYR A 584 4.00 -10.40 46.01
C TYR A 584 5.08 -9.64 45.23
N ILE A 585 4.94 -8.32 45.10
CA ILE A 585 5.96 -7.48 44.44
C ILE A 585 7.29 -7.56 45.19
N GLU A 586 7.27 -7.62 46.52
CA GLU A 586 8.49 -7.82 47.31
C GLU A 586 9.14 -9.17 47.00
N ASP A 587 8.36 -10.26 46.95
CA ASP A 587 8.88 -11.59 46.63
C ASP A 587 9.49 -11.66 45.21
N VAL A 588 8.94 -10.90 44.25
CA VAL A 588 9.45 -10.82 42.87
C VAL A 588 10.68 -9.91 42.75
N ILE A 589 10.69 -8.75 43.40
CA ILE A 589 11.78 -7.76 43.27
C ILE A 589 12.95 -8.05 44.22
N ALA A 590 12.71 -8.60 45.42
CA ALA A 590 13.75 -8.80 46.43
C ALA A 590 14.95 -9.65 45.94
N PRO A 591 14.76 -10.75 45.18
CA PRO A 591 15.86 -11.49 44.57
C PRO A 591 16.70 -10.63 43.61
N ASP A 592 16.06 -9.69 42.91
CA ASP A 592 16.65 -8.85 41.88
C ASP A 592 17.27 -7.55 42.39
N MET A 593 17.06 -7.17 43.66
CA MET A 593 17.51 -5.87 44.19
C MET A 593 19.01 -5.64 44.04
N LYS A 594 19.85 -6.67 44.24
CA LYS A 594 21.30 -6.57 44.03
C LYS A 594 21.65 -6.37 42.55
N ALA A 595 20.92 -7.02 41.65
CA ALA A 595 21.09 -6.85 40.22
C ALA A 595 20.65 -5.46 39.77
N LEU A 596 19.52 -4.97 40.29
CA LEU A 596 19.02 -3.62 40.03
C LEU A 596 19.97 -2.53 40.53
N GLU A 597 20.53 -2.69 41.74
CA GLU A 597 21.58 -1.82 42.25
C GLU A 597 22.80 -1.82 41.32
N LYS A 598 23.27 -3.00 40.89
CA LYS A 598 24.39 -3.10 39.94
C LYS A 598 24.09 -2.41 38.61
N GLN A 599 22.88 -2.56 38.07
CA GLN A 599 22.45 -1.89 36.83
C GLN A 599 22.39 -0.36 37.01
N GLY A 600 21.89 0.12 38.14
CA GLY A 600 21.88 1.54 38.48
C GLY A 600 23.28 2.14 38.59
N HIS A 601 24.21 1.43 39.25
CA HIS A 601 25.62 1.85 39.34
C HIS A 601 26.26 1.94 37.95
N LYS A 602 26.03 0.93 37.09
CA LYS A 602 26.52 0.97 35.70
C LYS A 602 26.04 2.19 34.93
N LEU A 603 24.75 2.53 35.04
CA LEU A 603 24.21 3.71 34.37
C LEU A 603 24.84 5.02 34.90
N VAL A 604 25.10 5.10 36.21
CA VAL A 604 25.76 6.26 36.84
C VAL A 604 27.22 6.36 36.41
N GLU A 605 27.96 5.25 36.39
CA GLU A 605 29.33 5.17 35.91
C GLU A 605 29.43 5.59 34.45
N PHE A 606 28.54 5.05 33.60
CA PHE A 606 28.41 5.42 32.19
C PHE A 606 28.13 6.91 32.01
N SER A 607 27.16 7.45 32.77
CA SER A 607 26.82 8.88 32.72
C SER A 607 28.01 9.76 33.13
N ALA A 608 28.81 9.32 34.10
CA ALA A 608 29.99 10.04 34.56
C ALA A 608 31.16 9.98 33.57
N SER A 609 31.37 8.86 32.87
CA SER A 609 32.42 8.71 31.86
C SER A 609 32.12 9.44 30.55
N SER A 610 30.84 9.56 30.20
CA SER A 610 30.38 10.09 28.91
C SER A 610 30.01 11.58 28.91
N PHE A 611 30.15 12.25 30.06
CA PHE A 611 29.67 13.62 30.33
C PHE A 611 30.20 14.72 29.39
N HIS A 612 31.28 14.46 28.65
CA HIS A 612 31.90 15.43 27.73
C HIS A 612 31.67 15.13 26.24
N ARG A 613 31.01 14.02 25.87
CA ARG A 613 31.00 13.54 24.47
C ARG A 613 29.62 13.27 23.86
N LEU A 614 28.53 13.22 24.64
CA LEU A 614 27.26 12.70 24.12
C LEU A 614 26.07 13.61 24.46
N LEU A 615 25.31 13.98 23.43
CA LEU A 615 23.89 14.32 23.59
C LEU A 615 23.21 13.05 24.11
N ILE A 616 22.44 13.15 25.19
CA ILE A 616 21.69 12.00 25.75
C ILE A 616 20.84 11.42 24.62
N ASP A 617 21.22 10.23 24.15
CA ASP A 617 20.39 9.51 23.19
C ASP A 617 19.10 9.05 23.88
N SER A 618 18.11 8.77 23.06
CA SER A 618 16.81 8.32 23.53
C SER A 618 16.81 6.98 24.24
N ARG A 619 17.71 6.08 23.84
CA ARG A 619 17.83 4.73 24.38
C ARG A 619 18.27 4.79 25.84
N TRP A 620 19.21 5.66 26.19
CA TRP A 620 19.68 5.84 27.56
C TRP A 620 18.64 6.53 28.44
N TYR A 621 17.91 7.49 27.89
CA TYR A 621 16.80 8.10 28.61
C TYR A 621 15.76 7.05 29.00
N LEU A 622 15.43 6.13 28.09
CA LEU A 622 14.50 5.03 28.36
C LEU A 622 15.02 4.07 29.43
N ILE A 623 16.30 3.68 29.36
CA ILE A 623 16.97 2.84 30.36
C ILE A 623 16.91 3.49 31.75
N GLY A 624 17.32 4.76 31.85
CA GLY A 624 17.30 5.50 33.10
C GLY A 624 15.89 5.65 33.66
N ARG A 625 14.89 5.88 32.80
CA ARG A 625 13.50 5.98 33.20
C ARG A 625 12.95 4.66 33.74
N ARG A 626 13.26 3.52 33.11
CA ARG A 626 12.85 2.18 33.58
C ARG A 626 13.49 1.85 34.93
N LEU A 627 14.81 1.99 35.05
CA LEU A 627 15.53 1.73 36.31
C LEU A 627 15.01 2.61 37.46
N SER A 628 14.87 3.92 37.23
CA SER A 628 14.35 4.87 38.23
C SER A 628 12.93 4.49 38.68
N SER A 629 12.07 4.14 37.73
CA SER A 629 10.68 3.71 38.00
C SER A 629 10.63 2.42 38.82
N ARG A 630 11.53 1.47 38.52
CA ARG A 630 11.63 0.20 39.24
C ARG A 630 12.10 0.40 40.68
N PHE A 631 13.08 1.29 40.91
CA PHE A 631 13.49 1.71 42.26
C PHE A 631 12.35 2.40 43.03
N LEU A 632 11.56 3.25 42.37
CA LEU A 632 10.43 3.93 42.98
C LEU A 632 9.38 2.93 43.50
N VAL A 633 9.02 1.94 42.69
CA VAL A 633 8.09 0.87 43.08
C VAL A 633 8.65 0.06 44.26
N ALA A 634 9.92 -0.36 44.18
CA ALA A 634 10.58 -1.09 45.26
C ALA A 634 10.61 -0.31 46.59
N HIS A 635 10.90 1.00 46.53
CA HIS A 635 10.86 1.88 47.69
C HIS A 635 9.44 2.00 48.26
N LYS A 636 8.41 2.08 47.41
CA LYS A 636 7.02 2.18 47.87
C LYS A 636 6.57 0.90 48.60
N VAL A 637 6.94 -0.27 48.09
CA VAL A 637 6.65 -1.57 48.72
C VAL A 637 7.35 -1.73 50.08
N ARG A 638 8.56 -1.17 50.25
CA ARG A 638 9.25 -1.17 51.55
C ARG A 638 8.65 -0.18 52.54
N SER A 639 8.19 0.98 52.08
CA SER A 639 7.61 2.04 52.92
C SER A 639 6.15 1.80 53.31
N SER A 640 5.42 0.96 52.57
CA SER A 640 4.05 0.52 52.95
C SER A 640 4.00 -0.36 54.19
N LYS A 641 5.15 -0.87 54.70
CA LYS A 641 5.26 -1.66 55.93
C LYS A 641 5.16 -0.86 57.24
N ILE A 642 4.99 0.46 57.20
CA ILE A 642 4.97 1.33 58.40
C ILE A 642 3.57 1.46 59.05
N TRP A 643 2.61 0.59 58.72
CA TRP A 643 1.28 0.58 59.38
C TRP A 643 0.95 -0.75 60.01
#